data_AF-A0A3Q8S7X1-F1
#
_entry.id   AF-A0A3Q8S7X1-F1
#
_cell.length_a   1.000
_cell.length_b   1.000
_cell.length_c   1.000
_cell.angle_alpha   90.00
_cell.angle_beta   90.00
_cell.angle_gamma   90.00
#
_symmetry.space_group_name_H-M   'P 1'
#
loop_
_entity.id
_entity.type
_entity.pdbx_description
1 polymer ?
#
loop_
_entity_poly.entity_id
_entity_poly.type
_entity_poly.pdbx_seq_one_letter_code
_entity_poly.pdbx_strand_id
1 'polypeptide(L)'
;MNTIHIKKSESCSLAGIAMNNGVVVVRRNLPYRTFLKQIDGKEFEANKAFEVIYVVKGMIGLRVKGSYLNLNEGDVYILEPNRAHCFYANSRDNLILVTQIDASFAEEQFNLSQKVSIDSTIKDQRNKVRLIASIRHLYGQKDAGEVTFENSYHAVKEVVDSIKLFVMNQKRTIQTTDSIESIVIDITEKYADAKNEKITLEGLADEYNASGAYLSRMFKKITGVNVSEYFRVNRINYAVDCLINTDLTMTEISNHCGFLDIKALGRDFQKVFGLSPTQFRKQYTTDYIASLEYPYAADSKVRYFLEVGTKGPSQLENEPIKALEARINPNFIKGHFRNAWGVVVDLDCVVDRDFLSIAELRETLGHFKFKTVKIKLAFLDGVFKLQTKSGALRDFSSFEIYNIFTVFSEFDIVPVLRLDFVTFNALLQEGASLNEMSHAVVGMQKALDEASLIISNSKLREWGYELYFPTINDAVSDHARRPMFKECIHSFVNVLQEKFDQEKVRWGLYLGSFDNDTREIHHEYLEMIAGMNIDPAFYTCDLNFTNNDFGSDQLLPKILNDIREINQAIRSNLPADRLGRHIVAASFNYAVDDDYRWNDSFDNPFYNLLFLPILLQLNLGDFYFSSWNILGRTQQEMLPMSYSSFYNHLRVERMPFYVLKFLQELFGTVVDYGEGYIVTRNHHDYAIIVYSNYYESYRRVDAKDRNSGSDYERKVNFKIESINGRYKMTERYLDYKNAYFCQNWIEDTGISNLTPEERDYIRQQSNPRMKVKYLELDGELDYTFNQSLLNISLIKLNKI
;
A
#
# COMPACT_ATOMS: atom_id res chain seq x y z
N MET A 1 -38.99 29.75 28.51
CA MET A 1 -40.07 28.80 28.82
C MET A 1 -40.59 28.23 27.51
N ASN A 2 -40.22 26.98 27.21
CA ASN A 2 -41.16 25.91 26.82
C ASN A 2 -40.37 24.64 26.54
N THR A 3 -40.33 23.85 27.60
CA THR A 3 -39.87 22.48 27.73
C THR A 3 -40.58 21.60 26.71
N ILE A 4 -39.86 20.96 25.79
CA ILE A 4 -40.39 19.85 25.01
C ILE A 4 -39.88 18.57 25.66
N HIS A 5 -40.83 17.84 26.25
CA HIS A 5 -40.63 16.60 26.97
C HIS A 5 -39.96 15.52 26.11
N ILE A 6 -38.84 14.98 26.61
CA ILE A 6 -38.27 13.72 26.15
C ILE A 6 -39.26 12.61 26.53
N LYS A 7 -39.99 12.07 25.54
CA LYS A 7 -40.69 10.80 25.70
C LYS A 7 -39.69 9.66 25.50
N LYS A 8 -39.39 8.94 26.58
CA LYS A 8 -38.94 7.55 26.54
C LYS A 8 -40.00 6.72 25.81
N SER A 9 -39.68 6.22 24.63
CA SER A 9 -40.31 5.00 24.09
C SER A 9 -39.24 4.19 23.38
N GLU A 10 -38.59 3.31 24.15
CA GLU A 10 -37.89 2.14 23.64
C GLU A 10 -38.95 1.20 23.03
N SER A 11 -39.14 1.30 21.73
CA SER A 11 -39.70 0.22 20.92
C SER A 11 -39.21 0.40 19.49
N CYS A 12 -38.32 -0.50 19.05
CA CYS A 12 -37.96 -0.66 17.64
C CYS A 12 -39.27 -0.88 16.85
N SER A 13 -39.77 0.16 16.18
CA SER A 13 -40.92 0.00 15.29
C SER A 13 -40.41 -0.38 13.91
N LEU A 14 -40.85 -1.55 13.42
CA LEU A 14 -40.61 -2.11 12.08
C LEU A 14 -40.71 -1.13 10.90
N ALA A 15 -41.43 -0.01 11.05
CA ALA A 15 -41.50 1.03 10.02
C ALA A 15 -40.12 1.63 9.70
N GLY A 16 -39.17 1.62 10.64
CA GLY A 16 -37.79 2.08 10.40
C GLY A 16 -36.90 1.08 9.67
N ILE A 17 -37.23 -0.22 9.69
CA ILE A 17 -36.47 -1.28 8.99
C ILE A 17 -36.77 -1.28 7.48
N ALA A 18 -37.86 -0.63 7.07
CA ALA A 18 -38.44 -0.80 5.76
C ALA A 18 -38.53 0.48 4.91
N MET A 19 -38.21 1.64 5.49
CA MET A 19 -38.23 2.94 4.79
C MET A 19 -36.84 3.46 4.36
N ASN A 20 -35.74 2.74 4.58
CA ASN A 20 -34.40 3.28 4.29
C ASN A 20 -33.87 2.85 2.91
N ASN A 21 -34.16 3.71 1.93
CA ASN A 21 -33.30 4.23 0.85
C ASN A 21 -32.02 3.47 0.42
N GLY A 22 -32.09 2.15 0.16
CA GLY A 22 -31.01 1.41 -0.51
C GLY A 22 -31.16 1.36 -2.03
N VAL A 23 -30.07 1.53 -2.77
CA VAL A 23 -29.99 1.34 -4.24
C VAL A 23 -30.01 -0.17 -4.52
N VAL A 24 -31.19 -0.75 -4.73
CA VAL A 24 -31.33 -2.17 -5.09
C VAL A 24 -31.26 -2.31 -6.61
N VAL A 25 -30.08 -2.61 -7.16
CA VAL A 25 -29.95 -3.12 -8.54
C VAL A 25 -30.19 -4.62 -8.52
N VAL A 26 -31.44 -5.06 -8.64
CA VAL A 26 -31.75 -6.47 -8.92
C VAL A 26 -32.20 -6.56 -10.36
N ARG A 27 -31.31 -7.04 -11.23
CA ARG A 27 -31.68 -7.47 -12.58
C ARG A 27 -32.17 -8.93 -12.50
N ARG A 28 -33.30 -9.22 -13.16
CA ARG A 28 -33.98 -10.53 -13.13
C ARG A 28 -33.02 -11.68 -13.51
N ASN A 29 -33.15 -12.83 -12.84
CA ASN A 29 -32.58 -14.14 -13.21
C ASN A 29 -31.04 -14.31 -13.17
N LEU A 30 -30.29 -13.45 -12.49
CA LEU A 30 -28.86 -13.69 -12.28
C LEU A 30 -28.60 -14.46 -10.98
N PRO A 31 -27.66 -15.42 -10.95
CA PRO A 31 -27.33 -16.19 -9.75
C PRO A 31 -26.44 -15.41 -8.76
N TYR A 32 -26.41 -14.09 -8.89
CA TYR A 32 -25.70 -13.18 -8.01
C TYR A 32 -26.42 -11.83 -7.99
N ARG A 33 -26.19 -11.02 -6.96
CA ARG A 33 -26.58 -9.61 -6.90
C ARG A 33 -25.50 -8.80 -6.19
N THR A 34 -25.32 -7.55 -6.60
CA THR A 34 -24.35 -6.63 -5.98
C THR A 34 -24.96 -5.24 -5.88
N PHE A 35 -24.89 -4.62 -4.71
CA PHE A 35 -25.60 -3.38 -4.43
C PHE A 35 -24.95 -2.57 -3.30
N LEU A 36 -25.13 -1.25 -3.36
CA LEU A 36 -24.72 -0.35 -2.28
C LEU A 36 -25.84 -0.19 -1.26
N LYS A 37 -25.47 -0.18 0.01
CA LYS A 37 -26.40 -0.09 1.13
C LYS A 37 -25.85 0.82 2.23
N GLN A 38 -26.70 1.68 2.77
CA GLN A 38 -26.47 2.37 4.03
C GLN A 38 -27.18 1.58 5.14
N ILE A 39 -26.51 1.39 6.26
CA ILE A 39 -27.07 0.75 7.45
C ILE A 39 -27.65 1.83 8.36
N ASP A 40 -28.89 1.62 8.78
CA ASP A 40 -29.60 2.52 9.68
C ASP A 40 -30.09 1.79 10.92
N GLY A 41 -29.54 2.15 12.08
CA GLY A 41 -29.87 1.51 13.34
C GLY A 41 -29.35 0.07 13.43
N LYS A 42 -30.25 -0.91 13.51
CA LYS A 42 -29.92 -2.34 13.69
C LYS A 42 -30.72 -3.17 12.69
N GLU A 43 -30.04 -3.93 11.85
CA GLU A 43 -30.64 -4.70 10.75
C GLU A 43 -30.21 -6.16 10.83
N PHE A 44 -31.16 -7.10 10.83
CA PHE A 44 -30.88 -8.54 10.90
C PHE A 44 -31.09 -9.19 9.54
N GLU A 45 -30.14 -10.04 9.13
CA GLU A 45 -30.21 -10.76 7.86
C GLU A 45 -29.75 -12.22 7.98
N ALA A 46 -30.33 -13.07 7.12
CA ALA A 46 -29.90 -14.42 6.84
C ALA A 46 -30.31 -14.75 5.40
N ASN A 47 -29.37 -15.18 4.56
CA ASN A 47 -29.63 -15.48 3.16
C ASN A 47 -28.82 -16.71 2.70
N LYS A 48 -29.25 -17.34 1.60
CA LYS A 48 -28.64 -18.57 1.06
C LYS A 48 -27.39 -18.31 0.22
N ALA A 49 -26.89 -17.08 0.18
CA ALA A 49 -25.79 -16.70 -0.68
C ALA A 49 -24.47 -16.68 0.11
N PHE A 50 -23.36 -16.85 -0.60
CA PHE A 50 -22.09 -16.30 -0.13
C PHE A 50 -22.20 -14.79 -0.18
N GLU A 51 -21.99 -14.13 0.95
CA GLU A 51 -22.15 -12.69 1.06
C GLU A 51 -20.82 -12.02 1.39
N VAL A 52 -20.37 -11.12 0.52
CA VAL A 52 -19.16 -10.32 0.69
C VAL A 52 -19.59 -8.90 1.03
N ILE A 53 -19.24 -8.46 2.23
CA ILE A 53 -19.47 -7.12 2.75
C ILE A 53 -18.17 -6.34 2.62
N TYR A 54 -18.20 -5.21 1.95
CA TYR A 54 -17.08 -4.27 1.89
C TYR A 54 -17.51 -2.89 2.37
N VAL A 55 -16.78 -2.29 3.31
CA VAL A 55 -17.09 -0.95 3.81
C VAL A 55 -16.48 0.10 2.88
N VAL A 56 -17.32 0.76 2.09
CA VAL A 56 -16.92 1.80 1.14
C VAL A 56 -16.62 3.11 1.87
N LYS A 57 -17.40 3.43 2.89
CA LYS A 57 -17.26 4.65 3.68
C LYS A 57 -17.76 4.45 5.10
N GLY A 58 -17.11 5.11 6.05
CA GLY A 58 -17.52 5.14 7.46
C GLY A 58 -17.24 3.84 8.19
N MET A 59 -18.07 3.52 9.17
CA MET A 59 -17.92 2.35 10.05
C MET A 59 -19.28 1.69 10.32
N ILE A 60 -19.30 0.35 10.27
CA ILE A 60 -20.45 -0.47 10.67
C ILE A 60 -20.03 -1.47 11.75
N GLY A 61 -20.99 -1.85 12.61
CA GLY A 61 -20.86 -3.02 13.46
C GLY A 61 -21.48 -4.24 12.79
N LEU A 62 -20.84 -5.41 12.89
CA LEU A 62 -21.34 -6.67 12.37
C LEU A 62 -21.32 -7.73 13.49
N ARG A 63 -22.49 -8.30 13.82
CA ARG A 63 -22.61 -9.41 14.77
C ARG A 63 -22.85 -10.73 14.04
N VAL A 64 -21.98 -11.71 14.30
CA VAL A 64 -22.04 -13.07 13.72
C VAL A 64 -21.68 -14.09 14.81
N LYS A 65 -22.47 -15.15 14.99
CA LYS A 65 -22.20 -16.23 15.98
C LYS A 65 -21.88 -15.75 17.42
N GLY A 66 -22.54 -14.68 17.87
CA GLY A 66 -22.33 -14.09 19.20
C GLY A 66 -21.12 -13.14 19.30
N SER A 67 -20.22 -13.14 18.32
CA SER A 67 -19.11 -12.18 18.21
C SER A 67 -19.60 -10.88 17.57
N TYR A 68 -19.16 -9.75 18.11
CA TYR A 68 -19.41 -8.42 17.54
C TYR A 68 -18.10 -7.85 16.99
N LEU A 69 -18.11 -7.45 15.73
CA LEU A 69 -16.98 -6.91 14.99
C LEU A 69 -17.29 -5.47 14.59
N ASN A 70 -16.29 -4.59 14.69
CA ASN A 70 -16.35 -3.27 14.07
C ASN A 70 -15.60 -3.36 12.74
N LEU A 71 -16.27 -3.00 11.64
CA LEU A 71 -15.67 -2.91 10.31
C LEU A 71 -15.55 -1.42 9.94
N ASN A 72 -14.33 -1.00 9.66
CA ASN A 72 -13.98 0.35 9.23
C ASN A 72 -13.91 0.43 7.70
N GLU A 73 -13.84 1.65 7.18
CA GLU A 73 -13.60 1.93 5.76
C GLU A 73 -12.43 1.08 5.20
N GLY A 74 -12.68 0.36 4.11
CA GLY A 74 -11.71 -0.56 3.50
C GLY A 74 -11.79 -2.01 3.97
N ASP A 75 -12.46 -2.29 5.08
CA ASP A 75 -12.61 -3.67 5.58
C ASP A 75 -13.54 -4.49 4.68
N VAL A 76 -13.19 -5.77 4.52
CA VAL A 76 -14.00 -6.78 3.83
C VAL A 76 -14.30 -7.95 4.76
N TYR A 77 -15.53 -8.46 4.72
CA TYR A 77 -15.95 -9.62 5.51
C TYR A 77 -16.80 -10.55 4.64
N ILE A 78 -16.53 -11.85 4.71
CA ILE A 78 -17.28 -12.87 3.98
C ILE A 78 -18.17 -13.64 4.96
N LEU A 79 -19.43 -13.81 4.59
CA LEU A 79 -20.40 -14.62 5.31
C LEU A 79 -20.71 -15.88 4.50
N GLU A 80 -20.77 -17.00 5.22
CA GLU A 80 -21.17 -18.28 4.64
C GLU A 80 -22.69 -18.32 4.39
N PRO A 81 -23.16 -19.19 3.47
CA PRO A 81 -24.58 -19.37 3.23
C PRO A 81 -25.34 -19.72 4.52
N ASN A 82 -26.55 -19.17 4.63
CA ASN A 82 -27.47 -19.29 5.77
C ASN A 82 -26.96 -18.71 7.08
N ARG A 83 -25.83 -17.99 7.08
CA ARG A 83 -25.27 -17.43 8.30
C ARG A 83 -26.07 -16.22 8.78
N ALA A 84 -26.78 -16.41 9.88
CA ALA A 84 -27.47 -15.33 10.59
C ALA A 84 -26.48 -14.26 11.09
N HIS A 85 -26.77 -13.00 10.76
CA HIS A 85 -25.94 -11.87 11.15
C HIS A 85 -26.76 -10.59 11.36
N CYS A 86 -26.13 -9.60 11.98
CA CYS A 86 -26.79 -8.33 12.25
C CYS A 86 -25.84 -7.14 12.08
N PHE A 87 -26.26 -6.17 11.27
CA PHE A 87 -25.58 -4.90 11.06
C PHE A 87 -26.00 -3.86 12.10
N TYR A 88 -25.06 -2.99 12.46
CA TYR A 88 -25.25 -1.86 13.37
C TYR A 88 -24.69 -0.60 12.73
N ALA A 89 -25.50 0.45 12.65
CA ALA A 89 -25.09 1.76 12.20
C ALA A 89 -24.20 2.43 13.25
N ASN A 90 -22.89 2.21 13.14
CA ASN A 90 -21.92 2.78 14.06
C ASN A 90 -21.46 4.19 13.66
N SER A 91 -21.72 4.60 12.41
CA SER A 91 -21.50 5.94 11.88
C SER A 91 -22.69 6.37 11.02
N ARG A 92 -22.95 7.68 10.92
CA ARG A 92 -24.09 8.21 10.14
C ARG A 92 -23.86 8.21 8.63
N ASP A 93 -22.61 8.25 8.22
CA ASP A 93 -22.17 8.32 6.82
C ASP A 93 -21.69 6.96 6.30
N ASN A 94 -22.08 5.86 6.97
CA ASN A 94 -21.71 4.53 6.56
C ASN A 94 -22.28 4.17 5.18
N LEU A 95 -21.46 3.50 4.37
CA LEU A 95 -21.86 2.96 3.08
C LEU A 95 -21.10 1.66 2.84
N ILE A 96 -21.83 0.59 2.54
CA ILE A 96 -21.26 -0.72 2.25
C ILE A 96 -21.62 -1.18 0.84
N LEU A 97 -20.71 -1.91 0.20
CA LEU A 97 -20.99 -2.73 -0.98
C LEU A 97 -21.27 -4.15 -0.49
N VAL A 98 -22.42 -4.69 -0.88
CA VAL A 98 -22.81 -6.06 -0.58
C VAL A 98 -22.87 -6.84 -1.89
N THR A 99 -22.08 -7.91 -1.99
CA THR A 99 -22.09 -8.83 -3.12
C THR A 99 -22.53 -10.21 -2.65
N GLN A 100 -23.64 -10.70 -3.20
CA GLN A 100 -24.23 -11.98 -2.84
C GLN A 100 -24.19 -12.92 -4.05
N ILE A 101 -23.66 -14.12 -3.88
CA ILE A 101 -23.57 -15.17 -4.90
C ILE A 101 -24.36 -16.39 -4.43
N ASP A 102 -25.32 -16.86 -5.22
CA ASP A 102 -26.13 -18.03 -4.88
C ASP A 102 -25.22 -19.25 -4.64
N ALA A 103 -25.44 -19.91 -3.50
CA ALA A 103 -24.56 -20.99 -3.07
C ALA A 103 -24.70 -22.25 -3.96
N SER A 104 -25.89 -22.52 -4.51
CA SER A 104 -26.11 -23.65 -5.43
C SER A 104 -25.38 -23.42 -6.74
N PHE A 105 -25.47 -22.21 -7.25
CA PHE A 105 -24.73 -21.79 -8.42
C PHE A 105 -23.20 -21.86 -8.21
N ALA A 106 -22.70 -21.36 -7.08
CA ALA A 106 -21.28 -21.40 -6.77
C ALA A 106 -20.73 -22.84 -6.64
N GLU A 107 -21.53 -23.74 -6.10
CA GLU A 107 -21.19 -25.16 -5.99
C GLU A 107 -21.21 -25.84 -7.36
N GLU A 108 -22.29 -25.68 -8.13
CA GLU A 108 -22.48 -26.33 -9.44
C GLU A 108 -21.48 -25.86 -10.50
N GLN A 109 -21.17 -24.56 -10.56
CA GLN A 109 -20.37 -23.98 -11.63
C GLN A 109 -18.89 -23.83 -11.28
N PHE A 110 -18.57 -23.67 -9.99
CA PHE A 110 -17.22 -23.30 -9.56
C PHE A 110 -16.66 -24.19 -8.45
N ASN A 111 -17.35 -25.25 -8.02
CA ASN A 111 -16.90 -26.15 -6.96
C ASN A 111 -16.63 -25.44 -5.61
N LEU A 112 -17.35 -24.37 -5.29
CA LEU A 112 -17.33 -23.79 -3.94
C LEU A 112 -18.49 -24.36 -3.13
N SER A 113 -18.20 -25.28 -2.21
CA SER A 113 -19.25 -25.97 -1.45
C SER A 113 -20.01 -25.05 -0.52
N GLN A 114 -21.34 -25.20 -0.46
CA GLN A 114 -22.20 -24.42 0.45
C GLN A 114 -21.92 -24.67 1.93
N LYS A 115 -21.26 -25.80 2.26
CA LYS A 115 -20.94 -26.22 3.64
C LYS A 115 -19.53 -25.83 4.07
N VAL A 116 -18.90 -24.92 3.34
CA VAL A 116 -17.53 -24.47 3.63
C VAL A 116 -17.49 -23.62 4.90
N SER A 117 -16.35 -23.63 5.59
CA SER A 117 -16.06 -22.68 6.67
C SER A 117 -15.10 -21.62 6.15
N ILE A 118 -15.46 -20.36 6.35
CA ILE A 118 -14.69 -19.21 5.87
C ILE A 118 -14.03 -18.51 7.06
N ASP A 119 -12.72 -18.28 6.94
CA ASP A 119 -12.01 -17.42 7.88
C ASP A 119 -11.86 -16.00 7.32
N SER A 120 -12.89 -15.20 7.52
CA SER A 120 -12.91 -13.78 7.16
C SER A 120 -11.98 -12.93 8.03
N THR A 121 -11.37 -13.50 9.07
CA THR A 121 -10.40 -12.82 9.94
C THR A 121 -8.96 -13.04 9.49
N ILE A 122 -8.73 -13.83 8.44
CA ILE A 122 -7.44 -13.96 7.77
C ILE A 122 -6.91 -12.55 7.47
N LYS A 123 -5.71 -12.26 7.99
CA LYS A 123 -5.03 -10.99 7.79
C LYS A 123 -4.37 -10.85 6.41
N ASP A 124 -4.44 -11.88 5.57
CA ASP A 124 -3.87 -11.87 4.22
C ASP A 124 -4.47 -10.76 3.34
N GLN A 125 -3.78 -9.62 3.29
CA GLN A 125 -4.17 -8.44 2.52
C GLN A 125 -4.16 -8.73 1.01
N ARG A 126 -3.38 -9.70 0.51
CA ARG A 126 -3.38 -10.09 -0.90
C ARG A 126 -4.72 -10.65 -1.34
N ASN A 127 -5.25 -11.56 -0.54
CA ASN A 127 -6.54 -12.16 -0.83
C ASN A 127 -7.66 -11.14 -0.66
N LYS A 128 -7.55 -10.22 0.31
CA LYS A 128 -8.52 -9.12 0.51
C LYS A 128 -8.52 -8.14 -0.66
N VAL A 129 -7.36 -7.65 -1.09
CA VAL A 129 -7.24 -6.74 -2.24
C VAL A 129 -7.80 -7.39 -3.50
N ARG A 130 -7.48 -8.67 -3.75
CA ARG A 130 -8.01 -9.44 -4.88
C ARG A 130 -9.54 -9.58 -4.80
N LEU A 131 -10.06 -9.89 -3.61
CA LEU A 131 -11.49 -9.99 -3.38
C LEU A 131 -12.18 -8.64 -3.61
N ILE A 132 -11.64 -7.54 -3.07
CA ILE A 132 -12.15 -6.18 -3.25
C ILE A 132 -12.15 -5.80 -4.74
N ALA A 133 -11.08 -6.10 -5.47
CA ALA A 133 -10.99 -5.86 -6.91
C ALA A 133 -12.06 -6.64 -7.70
N SER A 134 -12.25 -7.92 -7.36
CA SER A 134 -13.25 -8.76 -8.05
C SER A 134 -14.70 -8.32 -7.76
N ILE A 135 -15.06 -7.97 -6.52
CA ILE A 135 -16.41 -7.47 -6.22
C ILE A 135 -16.66 -6.09 -6.85
N ARG A 136 -15.63 -5.24 -6.97
CA ARG A 136 -15.70 -3.96 -7.69
C ARG A 136 -15.94 -4.18 -9.18
N HIS A 137 -15.19 -5.10 -9.80
CA HIS A 137 -15.36 -5.47 -11.21
C HIS A 137 -16.77 -5.98 -11.48
N LEU A 138 -17.28 -6.87 -10.62
CA LEU A 138 -18.65 -7.39 -10.74
C LEU A 138 -19.70 -6.29 -10.61
N TYR A 139 -19.51 -5.35 -9.69
CA TYR A 139 -20.42 -4.20 -9.52
C TYR A 139 -20.39 -3.24 -10.72
N GLY A 140 -19.21 -2.96 -11.28
CA GLY A 140 -19.02 -2.07 -12.43
C GLY A 140 -19.69 -2.54 -13.73
N GLN A 141 -20.02 -3.83 -13.87
CA GLN A 141 -20.73 -4.34 -15.05
C GLN A 141 -22.12 -3.74 -15.25
N LYS A 142 -22.73 -3.16 -14.20
CA LYS A 142 -24.06 -2.52 -14.29
C LYS A 142 -24.09 -1.37 -15.31
N ASP A 143 -22.95 -0.72 -15.56
CA ASP A 143 -22.82 0.47 -16.40
C ASP A 143 -22.47 0.13 -17.86
N ALA A 144 -22.14 -1.14 -18.17
CA ALA A 144 -21.64 -1.60 -19.46
C ALA A 144 -22.72 -2.04 -20.47
N GLY A 145 -24.01 -1.83 -20.18
CA GLY A 145 -25.14 -2.21 -21.05
C GLY A 145 -26.06 -3.29 -20.45
N GLU A 146 -26.59 -4.18 -21.30
CA GLU A 146 -27.43 -5.31 -20.86
C GLU A 146 -26.54 -6.41 -20.24
N VAL A 147 -26.55 -6.49 -18.91
CA VAL A 147 -25.88 -7.52 -18.13
C VAL A 147 -26.57 -8.85 -18.36
N THR A 148 -25.91 -9.75 -19.07
CA THR A 148 -26.35 -11.14 -19.30
C THR A 148 -25.53 -12.11 -18.46
N PHE A 149 -26.05 -13.32 -18.27
CA PHE A 149 -25.33 -14.39 -17.59
C PHE A 149 -23.97 -14.68 -18.25
N GLU A 150 -23.91 -14.77 -19.59
CA GLU A 150 -22.64 -15.00 -20.31
C GLU A 150 -21.61 -13.90 -20.05
N ASN A 151 -22.02 -12.62 -20.03
CA ASN A 151 -21.09 -11.50 -19.89
C ASN A 151 -20.56 -11.33 -18.45
N SER A 152 -21.29 -11.81 -17.45
CA SER A 152 -20.90 -11.71 -16.04
C SER A 152 -20.21 -12.96 -15.49
N TYR A 153 -20.26 -14.08 -16.20
CA TYR A 153 -19.71 -15.35 -15.73
C TYR A 153 -18.25 -15.23 -15.25
N HIS A 154 -17.40 -14.53 -16.02
CA HIS A 154 -16.00 -14.32 -15.66
C HIS A 154 -15.81 -13.49 -14.39
N ALA A 155 -16.56 -12.39 -14.24
CA ALA A 155 -16.46 -11.55 -13.04
C ALA A 155 -16.99 -12.29 -11.80
N VAL A 156 -18.05 -13.09 -11.92
CA VAL A 156 -18.53 -13.93 -10.81
C VAL A 156 -17.50 -15.00 -10.46
N LYS A 157 -16.88 -15.63 -11.46
CA LYS A 157 -15.79 -16.60 -11.25
C LYS A 157 -14.61 -15.98 -10.50
N GLU A 158 -14.20 -14.75 -10.84
CA GLU A 158 -13.14 -14.03 -10.13
C GLU A 158 -13.46 -13.82 -8.65
N VAL A 159 -14.71 -13.46 -8.33
CA VAL A 159 -15.16 -13.32 -6.93
C VAL A 159 -15.13 -14.67 -6.24
N VAL A 160 -15.68 -15.72 -6.85
CA VAL A 160 -15.72 -17.07 -6.25
C VAL A 160 -14.31 -17.64 -6.03
N ASP A 161 -13.41 -17.49 -7.00
CA ASP A 161 -12.03 -17.92 -6.86
C ASP A 161 -11.29 -17.12 -5.78
N SER A 162 -11.64 -15.85 -5.57
CA SER A 162 -11.11 -15.05 -4.47
C SER A 162 -11.66 -15.51 -3.12
N ILE A 163 -12.96 -15.85 -3.02
CA ILE A 163 -13.57 -16.43 -1.80
C ILE A 163 -12.89 -17.75 -1.42
N LYS A 164 -12.54 -18.60 -2.40
CA LYS A 164 -11.85 -19.88 -2.14
C LYS A 164 -10.53 -19.71 -1.38
N LEU A 165 -9.86 -18.57 -1.49
CA LEU A 165 -8.61 -18.29 -0.78
C LEU A 165 -8.81 -18.10 0.73
N PHE A 166 -10.05 -17.88 1.17
CA PHE A 166 -10.44 -17.74 2.58
C PHE A 166 -11.02 -19.03 3.17
N VAL A 167 -11.07 -20.11 2.38
CA VAL A 167 -11.59 -21.41 2.82
C VAL A 167 -10.59 -22.08 3.75
N MET A 168 -11.06 -22.48 4.94
CA MET A 168 -10.20 -23.14 5.92
C MET A 168 -9.81 -24.55 5.48
N ASN A 169 -8.50 -24.80 5.35
CA ASN A 169 -7.96 -26.15 5.14
C ASN A 169 -7.91 -26.91 6.48
N GLN A 170 -8.88 -27.82 6.67
CA GLN A 170 -9.06 -28.81 7.75
C GLN A 170 -10.09 -28.50 8.85
N LYS A 171 -10.80 -29.60 9.21
CA LYS A 171 -11.90 -29.73 10.17
C LYS A 171 -11.53 -29.17 11.54
N ARG A 172 -11.92 -27.93 11.84
CA ARG A 172 -12.11 -27.52 13.23
C ARG A 172 -13.39 -28.17 13.73
N THR A 173 -13.25 -29.12 14.65
CA THR A 173 -14.34 -29.51 15.54
C THR A 173 -14.72 -28.25 16.32
N ILE A 174 -15.82 -27.61 15.94
CA ILE A 174 -16.41 -26.54 16.73
C ILE A 174 -16.79 -27.19 18.06
N GLN A 175 -16.11 -26.80 19.14
CA GLN A 175 -16.69 -26.99 20.47
C GLN A 175 -17.91 -26.08 20.52
N THR A 176 -19.08 -26.65 20.22
CA THR A 176 -20.36 -26.02 20.54
C THR A 176 -20.38 -25.85 22.04
N THR A 177 -20.12 -24.63 22.50
CA THR A 177 -20.52 -24.28 23.86
C THR A 177 -22.04 -24.34 23.84
N ASP A 178 -22.64 -25.22 24.66
CA ASP A 178 -24.08 -25.40 24.85
C ASP A 178 -24.71 -24.13 25.48
N SER A 179 -24.60 -22.99 24.81
CA SER A 179 -25.21 -21.74 25.22
C SER A 179 -26.52 -21.57 24.45
N ILE A 180 -27.56 -21.07 25.10
CA ILE A 180 -28.89 -20.85 24.50
C ILE A 180 -28.86 -19.85 23.31
N GLU A 181 -27.77 -19.09 23.15
CA GLU A 181 -27.54 -18.28 21.95
C GLU A 181 -27.36 -19.16 20.70
N SER A 182 -26.82 -20.38 20.85
CA SER A 182 -26.72 -21.37 19.78
C SER A 182 -28.10 -21.86 19.32
N ILE A 183 -29.09 -21.94 20.21
CA ILE A 183 -30.48 -22.32 19.86
C ILE A 183 -31.09 -21.28 18.93
N VAL A 184 -30.94 -19.99 19.23
CA VAL A 184 -31.48 -18.93 18.37
C VAL A 184 -30.77 -18.90 17.03
N ILE A 185 -29.45 -19.06 17.01
CA ILE A 185 -28.66 -19.16 15.77
C ILE A 185 -29.12 -20.38 14.95
N ASP A 186 -29.22 -21.56 15.58
CA ASP A 186 -29.65 -22.79 14.92
C ASP A 186 -31.08 -22.70 14.38
N ILE A 187 -32.02 -22.09 15.12
CA ILE A 187 -33.37 -21.80 14.60
C ILE A 187 -33.30 -20.92 13.36
N THR A 188 -32.47 -19.87 13.36
CA THR A 188 -32.36 -18.97 12.22
C THR A 188 -31.65 -19.60 11.02
N GLU A 189 -30.67 -20.48 11.25
CA GLU A 189 -29.93 -21.21 10.20
C GLU A 189 -30.79 -22.35 9.61
N LYS A 190 -31.45 -23.15 10.47
CA LYS A 190 -32.30 -24.29 10.09
C LYS A 190 -33.55 -23.87 9.33
N TYR A 191 -34.19 -22.78 9.75
CA TYR A 191 -35.45 -22.31 9.16
C TYR A 191 -35.26 -21.15 8.17
N ALA A 192 -34.03 -20.87 7.73
CA ALA A 192 -33.76 -19.91 6.65
C ALA A 192 -34.54 -20.24 5.35
N ASP A 193 -34.82 -21.53 5.15
CA ASP A 193 -35.42 -22.09 3.92
C ASP A 193 -36.91 -22.43 4.01
N ALA A 194 -37.53 -22.19 5.16
CA ALA A 194 -38.90 -22.61 5.46
C ALA A 194 -39.93 -21.69 4.78
N LYS A 195 -40.04 -21.84 3.46
CA LYS A 195 -40.84 -21.00 2.56
C LYS A 195 -42.35 -21.07 2.83
N ASN A 196 -42.83 -22.16 3.43
CA ASN A 196 -44.27 -22.39 3.63
C ASN A 196 -44.62 -23.12 4.95
N GLU A 197 -43.69 -23.15 5.91
CA GLU A 197 -43.94 -23.87 7.17
C GLU A 197 -44.63 -22.97 8.20
N LYS A 198 -45.61 -23.53 8.91
CA LYS A 198 -46.25 -22.87 10.07
C LYS A 198 -45.31 -22.95 11.28
N ILE A 199 -44.32 -22.07 11.30
CA ILE A 199 -43.41 -21.94 12.44
C ILE A 199 -44.11 -21.15 13.55
N THR A 200 -44.24 -21.76 14.71
CA THR A 200 -44.84 -21.17 15.92
C THR A 200 -43.80 -21.13 17.03
N LEU A 201 -43.95 -20.18 17.96
CA LEU A 201 -43.05 -20.09 19.11
C LEU A 201 -43.13 -21.35 19.97
N GLU A 202 -44.33 -21.91 20.11
CA GLU A 202 -44.61 -23.13 20.85
C GLU A 202 -43.92 -24.34 20.20
N GLY A 203 -44.04 -24.48 18.87
CA GLY A 203 -43.37 -25.57 18.14
C GLY A 203 -41.84 -25.52 18.25
N LEU A 204 -41.25 -24.32 18.15
CA LEU A 204 -39.81 -24.14 18.33
C LEU A 204 -39.37 -24.34 19.79
N ALA A 205 -40.21 -23.96 20.76
CA ALA A 205 -39.93 -24.17 22.17
C ALA A 205 -39.90 -25.68 22.50
N ASP A 206 -40.86 -26.44 21.98
CA ASP A 206 -40.92 -27.90 22.15
C ASP A 206 -39.74 -28.60 21.46
N GLU A 207 -39.40 -28.22 20.23
CA GLU A 207 -38.31 -28.79 19.45
C GLU A 207 -36.94 -28.63 20.13
N TYR A 208 -36.70 -27.47 20.73
CA TYR A 208 -35.43 -27.14 21.39
C TYR A 208 -35.45 -27.37 22.91
N ASN A 209 -36.46 -28.08 23.43
CA ASN A 209 -36.65 -28.35 24.86
C ASN A 209 -36.54 -27.09 25.75
N ALA A 210 -37.06 -25.96 25.27
CA ALA A 210 -37.05 -24.67 25.95
C ALA A 210 -38.46 -24.22 26.32
N SER A 211 -38.62 -23.34 27.31
CA SER A 211 -39.93 -22.70 27.53
C SER A 211 -40.16 -21.57 26.53
N GLY A 212 -41.39 -21.43 25.99
CA GLY A 212 -41.72 -20.37 25.03
C GLY A 212 -41.42 -18.96 25.53
N ALA A 213 -41.64 -18.69 26.83
CA ALA A 213 -41.30 -17.40 27.45
C ALA A 213 -39.79 -17.12 27.54
N TYR A 214 -38.98 -18.18 27.62
CA TYR A 214 -37.53 -18.08 27.65
C TYR A 214 -36.96 -17.93 26.24
N LEU A 215 -37.43 -18.73 25.29
CA LEU A 215 -37.08 -18.63 23.88
C LEU A 215 -37.46 -17.26 23.32
N SER A 216 -38.67 -16.76 23.59
CA SER A 216 -39.12 -15.43 23.12
C SER A 216 -38.23 -14.28 23.63
N ARG A 217 -37.88 -14.29 24.94
CA ARG A 217 -37.00 -13.28 25.54
C ARG A 217 -35.60 -13.33 24.93
N MET A 218 -35.04 -14.52 24.76
CA MET A 218 -33.70 -14.67 24.21
C MET A 218 -33.65 -14.35 22.71
N PHE A 219 -34.61 -14.84 21.95
CA PHE A 219 -34.75 -14.55 20.53
C PHE A 219 -34.83 -13.03 20.30
N LYS A 220 -35.70 -12.33 21.05
CA LYS A 220 -35.80 -10.86 20.99
C LYS A 220 -34.51 -10.15 21.42
N LYS A 221 -33.80 -10.67 22.43
CA LYS A 221 -32.51 -10.10 22.87
C LYS A 221 -31.45 -10.21 21.78
N ILE A 222 -31.40 -11.34 21.07
CA ILE A 222 -30.39 -11.64 20.05
C ILE A 222 -30.75 -10.96 18.72
N THR A 223 -31.91 -11.29 18.16
CA THR A 223 -32.35 -10.82 16.84
C THR A 223 -32.92 -9.40 16.87
N GLY A 224 -33.32 -8.89 18.06
CA GLY A 224 -33.97 -7.59 18.22
C GLY A 224 -35.49 -7.63 18.04
N VAL A 225 -36.05 -8.71 17.49
CA VAL A 225 -37.47 -8.89 17.17
C VAL A 225 -37.99 -10.20 17.76
N ASN A 226 -39.31 -10.34 17.93
CA ASN A 226 -39.86 -11.63 18.38
C ASN A 226 -39.87 -12.66 17.22
N VAL A 227 -40.02 -13.95 17.56
CA VAL A 227 -40.04 -15.07 16.61
C VAL A 227 -41.08 -14.90 15.50
N SER A 228 -42.31 -14.52 15.84
CA SER A 228 -43.39 -14.36 14.85
C SER A 228 -43.14 -13.21 13.88
N GLU A 229 -42.50 -12.16 14.36
CA GLU A 229 -42.10 -10.98 13.58
C GLU A 229 -40.93 -11.30 12.66
N TYR A 230 -39.94 -12.05 13.15
CA TYR A 230 -38.83 -12.56 12.37
C TYR A 230 -39.27 -13.35 11.12
N PHE A 231 -40.09 -14.40 11.33
CA PHE A 231 -40.57 -15.21 10.21
C PHE A 231 -41.52 -14.45 9.29
N ARG A 232 -42.26 -13.45 9.82
CA ARG A 232 -43.08 -12.57 8.98
C ARG A 232 -42.22 -11.74 8.03
N VAL A 233 -41.12 -11.16 8.52
CA VAL A 233 -40.18 -10.40 7.68
C VAL A 233 -39.54 -11.29 6.62
N ASN A 234 -39.11 -12.51 6.99
CA ASN A 234 -38.56 -13.45 6.00
C ASN A 234 -39.58 -13.80 4.89
N ARG A 235 -40.86 -13.96 5.22
CA ARG A 235 -41.93 -14.17 4.23
C ARG A 235 -42.16 -12.96 3.34
N ILE A 236 -42.05 -11.74 3.89
CA ILE A 236 -42.15 -10.50 3.11
C ILE A 236 -40.95 -10.35 2.17
N ASN A 237 -39.73 -10.64 2.63
CA ASN A 237 -38.52 -10.62 1.80
C ASN A 237 -38.62 -11.64 0.67
N TYR A 238 -39.12 -12.84 0.94
CA TYR A 238 -39.38 -13.83 -0.09
C TYR A 238 -40.46 -13.37 -1.08
N ALA A 239 -41.50 -12.67 -0.60
CA ALA A 239 -42.49 -12.07 -1.48
C ALA A 239 -41.88 -10.99 -2.38
N VAL A 240 -40.96 -10.16 -1.88
CA VAL A 240 -40.18 -9.20 -2.68
C VAL A 240 -39.41 -9.92 -3.78
N ASP A 241 -38.69 -11.00 -3.46
CA ASP A 241 -37.97 -11.80 -4.44
C ASP A 241 -38.90 -12.35 -5.53
N CYS A 242 -40.06 -12.90 -5.16
CA CYS A 242 -41.05 -13.36 -6.13
C CYS A 242 -41.64 -12.20 -6.97
N LEU A 243 -41.85 -11.03 -6.37
CA LEU A 243 -42.39 -9.86 -7.07
C LEU A 243 -41.44 -9.33 -8.13
N ILE A 244 -40.13 -9.39 -7.87
CA ILE A 244 -39.08 -8.88 -8.75
C ILE A 244 -38.69 -9.94 -9.81
N ASN A 245 -38.44 -11.17 -9.37
CA ASN A 245 -37.77 -12.20 -10.17
C ASN A 245 -38.72 -13.17 -10.88
N THR A 246 -40.03 -13.09 -10.64
CA THR A 246 -40.99 -14.03 -11.25
C THR A 246 -42.20 -13.30 -11.81
N ASP A 247 -42.89 -13.94 -12.76
CA ASP A 247 -44.18 -13.49 -13.27
C ASP A 247 -45.37 -14.12 -12.53
N LEU A 248 -45.13 -14.71 -11.35
CA LEU A 248 -46.18 -15.29 -10.50
C LEU A 248 -47.26 -14.24 -10.18
N THR A 249 -48.51 -14.65 -10.20
CA THR A 249 -49.66 -13.84 -9.77
C THR A 249 -49.58 -13.52 -8.28
N MET A 250 -50.24 -12.45 -7.82
CA MET A 250 -50.29 -12.12 -6.38
C MET A 250 -50.83 -13.28 -5.53
N THR A 251 -51.75 -14.07 -6.08
CA THR A 251 -52.31 -15.28 -5.45
C THR A 251 -51.23 -16.34 -5.27
N GLU A 252 -50.46 -16.63 -6.31
CA GLU A 252 -49.36 -17.58 -6.26
C GLU A 252 -48.28 -17.11 -5.29
N ILE A 253 -47.90 -15.82 -5.33
CA ILE A 253 -46.92 -15.25 -4.41
C ILE A 253 -47.37 -15.37 -2.95
N SER A 254 -48.63 -15.05 -2.66
CA SER A 254 -49.21 -15.22 -1.32
C SER A 254 -49.06 -16.67 -0.82
N ASN A 255 -49.37 -17.64 -1.68
CA ASN A 255 -49.28 -19.06 -1.34
C ASN A 255 -47.84 -19.55 -1.21
N HIS A 256 -46.95 -19.10 -2.09
CA HIS A 256 -45.52 -19.46 -2.08
C HIS A 256 -44.80 -18.91 -0.85
N CYS A 257 -45.24 -17.77 -0.32
CA CYS A 257 -44.65 -17.12 0.85
C CYS A 257 -45.35 -17.49 2.17
N GLY A 258 -46.28 -18.44 2.16
CA GLY A 258 -46.97 -18.90 3.37
C GLY A 258 -47.89 -17.86 4.03
N PHE A 259 -48.46 -16.94 3.25
CA PHE A 259 -49.54 -16.07 3.70
C PHE A 259 -50.90 -16.75 3.52
N LEU A 260 -51.81 -16.53 4.49
CA LEU A 260 -53.15 -17.10 4.47
C LEU A 260 -53.97 -16.63 3.26
N ASP A 261 -53.80 -15.38 2.87
CA ASP A 261 -54.45 -14.78 1.72
C ASP A 261 -53.69 -13.53 1.22
N ILE A 262 -54.08 -13.05 0.05
CA ILE A 262 -53.53 -11.84 -0.57
C ILE A 262 -53.70 -10.61 0.34
N LYS A 263 -54.76 -10.58 1.18
CA LYS A 263 -55.00 -9.47 2.11
C LYS A 263 -54.00 -9.46 3.26
N ALA A 264 -53.55 -10.61 3.74
CA ALA A 264 -52.51 -10.75 4.75
C ALA A 264 -51.17 -10.33 4.17
N LEU A 265 -50.81 -10.82 2.97
CA LEU A 265 -49.64 -10.36 2.23
C LEU A 265 -49.68 -8.84 2.04
N GLY A 266 -50.76 -8.30 1.49
CA GLY A 266 -50.90 -6.88 1.20
C GLY A 266 -50.80 -5.99 2.45
N ARG A 267 -51.44 -6.36 3.56
CA ARG A 267 -51.35 -5.61 4.83
C ARG A 267 -49.95 -5.60 5.39
N ASP A 268 -49.30 -6.76 5.44
CA ASP A 268 -47.97 -6.87 6.03
C ASP A 268 -46.91 -6.23 5.13
N PHE A 269 -47.04 -6.38 3.81
CA PHE A 269 -46.17 -5.71 2.83
C PHE A 269 -46.33 -4.18 2.87
N GLN A 270 -47.56 -3.66 2.97
CA GLN A 270 -47.80 -2.21 3.05
C GLN A 270 -47.32 -1.61 4.38
N LYS A 271 -47.37 -2.35 5.48
CA LYS A 271 -46.78 -1.93 6.76
C LYS A 271 -45.27 -1.79 6.69
N VAL A 272 -44.63 -2.63 5.89
CA VAL A 272 -43.18 -2.63 5.67
C VAL A 272 -42.85 -1.53 4.66
N PHE A 273 -43.23 -1.66 3.39
CA PHE A 273 -42.75 -0.79 2.32
C PHE A 273 -43.57 0.49 2.05
N GLY A 274 -44.67 0.71 2.78
CA GLY A 274 -45.60 1.82 2.50
C GLY A 274 -46.40 1.69 1.19
N LEU A 275 -46.12 0.66 0.38
CA LEU A 275 -46.73 0.38 -0.92
C LEU A 275 -47.43 -0.97 -0.93
N SER A 276 -48.41 -1.18 -1.81
CA SER A 276 -48.93 -2.54 -2.06
C SER A 276 -47.93 -3.38 -2.87
N PRO A 277 -47.92 -4.73 -2.73
CA PRO A 277 -47.12 -5.63 -3.57
C PRO A 277 -47.23 -5.35 -5.07
N THR A 278 -48.45 -5.03 -5.53
CA THR A 278 -48.73 -4.73 -6.94
C THR A 278 -48.12 -3.40 -7.38
N GLN A 279 -48.20 -2.35 -6.55
CA GLN A 279 -47.53 -1.07 -6.81
C GLN A 279 -46.02 -1.25 -6.82
N PHE A 280 -45.49 -2.01 -5.86
CA PHE A 280 -44.07 -2.31 -5.75
C PHE A 280 -43.52 -2.98 -7.01
N ARG A 281 -44.19 -4.03 -7.51
CA ARG A 281 -43.81 -4.71 -8.77
C ARG A 281 -43.77 -3.75 -9.97
N LYS A 282 -44.71 -2.79 -10.03
CA LYS A 282 -44.82 -1.83 -11.15
C LYS A 282 -43.76 -0.72 -11.10
N GLN A 283 -43.28 -0.37 -9.91
CA GLN A 283 -42.33 0.74 -9.72
C GLN A 283 -40.87 0.30 -9.88
N TYR A 284 -40.57 -0.97 -9.58
CA TYR A 284 -39.23 -1.55 -9.68
C TYR A 284 -38.88 -2.11 -11.06
N THR A 285 -39.74 -1.93 -12.07
CA THR A 285 -39.49 -2.50 -13.40
C THR A 285 -38.48 -1.68 -14.22
N THR A 286 -38.24 -0.38 -13.98
CA THR A 286 -37.13 0.36 -14.63
C THR A 286 -36.69 1.69 -13.95
N ASP A 287 -37.58 2.46 -13.29
CA ASP A 287 -37.29 3.90 -13.07
C ASP A 287 -36.84 4.35 -11.65
N TYR A 288 -37.01 3.55 -10.60
CA TYR A 288 -36.73 4.00 -9.22
C TYR A 288 -35.23 4.03 -8.86
N ILE A 289 -34.42 3.16 -9.46
CA ILE A 289 -33.00 2.93 -9.14
C ILE A 289 -32.13 4.16 -9.47
N ALA A 290 -32.42 4.86 -10.56
CA ALA A 290 -31.64 6.04 -11.01
C ALA A 290 -31.78 7.26 -10.07
N SER A 291 -32.83 7.31 -9.23
CA SER A 291 -33.10 8.46 -8.37
C SER A 291 -32.39 8.43 -7.00
N LEU A 292 -31.83 7.28 -6.61
CA LEU A 292 -31.16 7.07 -5.32
C LEU A 292 -29.62 7.14 -5.39
N GLU A 293 -29.01 7.10 -6.60
CA GLU A 293 -27.55 7.23 -6.78
C GLU A 293 -27.02 8.65 -6.49
N TYR A 294 -27.90 9.67 -6.46
CA TYR A 294 -27.52 11.07 -6.49
C TYR A 294 -26.90 11.68 -5.20
N PRO A 295 -27.18 11.23 -3.96
CA PRO A 295 -26.59 11.86 -2.77
C PRO A 295 -25.10 11.54 -2.58
N TYR A 296 -24.65 10.35 -2.97
CA TYR A 296 -23.28 9.88 -2.74
C TYR A 296 -22.36 10.01 -3.95
N ALA A 297 -22.90 10.25 -5.16
CA ALA A 297 -22.10 10.50 -6.37
C ALA A 297 -21.27 11.80 -6.30
N ALA A 298 -21.63 12.73 -5.40
CA ALA A 298 -20.85 13.94 -5.10
C ALA A 298 -19.63 13.66 -4.19
N ASP A 299 -19.60 12.53 -3.50
CA ASP A 299 -18.48 12.13 -2.64
C ASP A 299 -17.36 11.55 -3.50
N SER A 300 -16.21 12.23 -3.50
CA SER A 300 -15.05 11.87 -4.35
C SER A 300 -14.51 10.46 -4.07
N LYS A 301 -14.63 9.94 -2.83
CA LYS A 301 -14.15 8.59 -2.48
C LYS A 301 -15.10 7.51 -2.97
N VAL A 302 -16.41 7.74 -2.83
CA VAL A 302 -17.42 6.83 -3.38
C VAL A 302 -17.32 6.81 -4.91
N ARG A 303 -17.16 7.99 -5.52
CA ARG A 303 -16.93 8.11 -6.96
C ARG A 303 -15.68 7.38 -7.42
N TYR A 304 -14.56 7.53 -6.71
CA TYR A 304 -13.33 6.78 -6.99
C TYR A 304 -13.54 5.26 -6.88
N PHE A 305 -14.20 4.78 -5.83
CA PHE A 305 -14.53 3.36 -5.67
C PHE A 305 -15.35 2.83 -6.86
N LEU A 306 -16.31 3.62 -7.34
CA LEU A 306 -17.18 3.30 -8.48
C LEU A 306 -16.41 3.35 -9.82
N GLU A 307 -15.59 4.38 -10.04
CA GLU A 307 -14.85 4.59 -11.28
C GLU A 307 -13.71 3.58 -11.48
N VAL A 308 -13.00 3.20 -10.41
CA VAL A 308 -11.89 2.23 -10.46
C VAL A 308 -12.36 0.81 -10.80
N GLY A 309 -13.60 0.44 -10.43
CA GLY A 309 -14.18 -0.89 -10.68
C GLY A 309 -14.75 -1.12 -12.09
N THR A 310 -14.88 -0.09 -12.92
CA THR A 310 -15.55 -0.19 -14.24
C THR A 310 -14.65 -0.70 -15.36
N LYS A 311 -13.33 -0.81 -15.14
CA LYS A 311 -12.38 -1.38 -16.12
C LYS A 311 -11.70 -2.61 -15.52
N GLY A 312 -12.24 -3.79 -15.81
CA GLY A 312 -11.60 -5.05 -15.46
C GLY A 312 -10.24 -5.23 -16.16
N PRO A 313 -9.37 -6.13 -15.65
CA PRO A 313 -8.10 -6.48 -16.30
C PRO A 313 -8.24 -6.77 -17.80
N SER A 314 -9.30 -7.50 -18.19
CA SER A 314 -9.63 -7.89 -19.56
C SER A 314 -10.07 -6.74 -20.48
N GLN A 315 -10.63 -5.65 -19.93
CA GLN A 315 -10.96 -4.46 -20.72
C GLN A 315 -9.71 -3.59 -20.95
N LEU A 316 -8.82 -3.51 -19.96
CA LEU A 316 -7.53 -2.78 -20.07
C LEU A 316 -6.54 -3.48 -21.01
N GLU A 317 -6.64 -4.81 -21.18
CA GLU A 317 -5.88 -5.59 -22.16
C GLU A 317 -6.14 -5.16 -23.61
N ASN A 318 -7.37 -4.71 -23.90
CA ASN A 318 -7.79 -4.32 -25.25
C ASN A 318 -7.63 -2.81 -25.51
N GLU A 319 -7.26 -2.02 -24.48
CA GLU A 319 -7.02 -0.60 -24.65
C GLU A 319 -5.64 -0.35 -25.26
N PRO A 320 -5.54 0.42 -26.38
CA PRO A 320 -4.27 0.74 -26.99
C PRO A 320 -3.40 1.52 -26.00
N ILE A 321 -2.15 1.09 -25.86
CA ILE A 321 -1.16 1.76 -25.01
C ILE A 321 -0.90 3.14 -25.60
N LYS A 322 -1.07 4.17 -24.78
CA LYS A 322 -1.00 5.55 -25.26
C LYS A 322 0.41 5.84 -25.76
N ALA A 323 0.52 6.40 -26.97
CA ALA A 323 1.80 6.83 -27.48
C ALA A 323 2.38 7.96 -26.60
N LEU A 324 3.69 7.92 -26.35
CA LEU A 324 4.41 9.05 -25.78
C LEU A 324 4.78 9.99 -26.92
N GLU A 325 4.24 11.21 -26.89
CA GLU A 325 4.60 12.28 -27.82
C GLU A 325 5.25 13.43 -27.05
N ALA A 326 6.47 13.79 -27.44
CA ALA A 326 7.22 14.88 -26.82
C ALA A 326 7.76 15.81 -27.91
N ARG A 327 7.32 17.07 -27.89
CA ARG A 327 7.86 18.14 -28.74
C ARG A 327 8.66 19.10 -27.89
N ILE A 328 9.96 19.14 -28.13
CA ILE A 328 10.96 19.77 -27.29
C ILE A 328 11.53 20.96 -28.04
N ASN A 329 11.33 22.15 -27.48
CA ASN A 329 11.98 23.35 -27.97
C ASN A 329 13.20 23.67 -27.08
N PRO A 330 14.44 23.47 -27.56
CA PRO A 330 15.64 23.63 -26.74
C PRO A 330 15.98 25.08 -26.39
N ASN A 331 15.25 26.05 -26.92
CA ASN A 331 15.40 27.46 -26.56
C ASN A 331 14.64 27.81 -25.27
N PHE A 332 13.70 26.96 -24.84
CA PHE A 332 12.99 27.14 -23.57
C PHE A 332 13.59 26.22 -22.51
N ILE A 333 14.26 26.81 -21.51
CA ILE A 333 14.82 26.06 -20.38
C ILE A 333 13.74 25.98 -19.30
N LYS A 334 13.27 24.76 -19.00
CA LYS A 334 12.30 24.52 -17.91
C LYS A 334 12.92 24.63 -16.51
N GLY A 335 14.23 24.48 -16.39
CA GLY A 335 14.93 24.71 -15.13
C GLY A 335 16.36 24.16 -15.10
N HIS A 336 16.94 24.15 -13.91
CA HIS A 336 18.23 23.53 -13.65
C HIS A 336 18.08 22.45 -12.59
N PHE A 337 18.60 21.26 -12.88
CA PHE A 337 18.57 20.13 -11.98
C PHE A 337 19.85 20.07 -11.13
N ARG A 338 19.70 19.85 -9.82
CA ARG A 338 20.81 19.49 -8.92
C ARG A 338 20.74 18.00 -8.64
N ASN A 339 21.86 17.28 -8.81
CA ASN A 339 21.97 15.84 -8.62
C ASN A 339 21.65 15.38 -7.17
N ALA A 340 20.38 15.39 -6.77
CA ALA A 340 19.94 15.11 -5.40
C ALA A 340 19.94 13.60 -5.05
N TRP A 341 19.92 12.74 -6.06
CA TRP A 341 19.83 11.28 -5.91
C TRP A 341 21.17 10.54 -6.01
N GLY A 342 22.19 11.19 -6.57
CA GLY A 342 23.49 10.58 -6.85
C GLY A 342 24.62 11.05 -5.93
N VAL A 343 24.27 11.76 -4.86
CA VAL A 343 25.23 12.39 -3.94
C VAL A 343 25.43 11.54 -2.68
N VAL A 344 24.37 10.93 -2.16
CA VAL A 344 24.40 10.12 -0.93
C VAL A 344 24.10 8.66 -1.25
N VAL A 345 24.89 7.74 -0.70
CA VAL A 345 24.59 6.30 -0.71
C VAL A 345 24.56 5.77 0.73
N ASP A 346 23.60 4.90 1.03
CA ASP A 346 23.52 4.24 2.34
C ASP A 346 24.20 2.86 2.23
N LEU A 347 25.20 2.60 3.06
CA LEU A 347 25.82 1.28 3.12
C LEU A 347 25.09 0.35 4.08
N ASP A 348 24.25 0.88 4.98
CA ASP A 348 23.65 0.18 6.12
C ASP A 348 24.71 -0.55 6.96
N CYS A 349 25.19 -1.71 6.50
CA CYS A 349 26.33 -2.47 7.02
C CYS A 349 27.46 -2.61 5.99
N VAL A 350 28.70 -2.28 6.36
CA VAL A 350 29.79 -2.18 5.37
C VAL A 350 30.47 -3.52 5.07
N VAL A 351 30.59 -4.45 6.03
CA VAL A 351 31.29 -5.72 5.81
C VAL A 351 30.82 -6.75 6.83
N ASP A 352 30.52 -7.96 6.40
CA ASP A 352 30.61 -9.20 7.20
C ASP A 352 31.41 -10.18 6.33
N ARG A 353 31.91 -11.26 6.91
CA ARG A 353 32.74 -12.24 6.19
C ARG A 353 32.03 -12.86 4.97
N ASP A 354 30.70 -12.78 4.92
CA ASP A 354 29.85 -13.24 3.81
C ASP A 354 29.44 -12.12 2.81
N PHE A 355 29.82 -10.85 3.03
CA PHE A 355 29.42 -9.70 2.21
C PHE A 355 30.55 -9.14 1.32
N LEU A 356 30.31 -7.95 0.73
CA LEU A 356 31.21 -7.26 -0.18
C LEU A 356 32.61 -7.13 0.43
N SER A 357 33.59 -7.66 -0.26
CA SER A 357 34.99 -7.38 0.00
C SER A 357 35.30 -5.89 -0.21
N ILE A 358 36.38 -5.40 0.40
CA ILE A 358 36.90 -4.04 0.15
C ILE A 358 37.12 -3.79 -1.35
N ALA A 359 37.54 -4.80 -2.10
CA ALA A 359 37.72 -4.71 -3.55
C ALA A 359 36.41 -4.46 -4.29
N GLU A 360 35.34 -5.19 -3.93
CA GLU A 360 34.03 -4.99 -4.54
C GLU A 360 33.40 -3.66 -4.12
N LEU A 361 33.68 -3.16 -2.90
CA LEU A 361 33.21 -1.85 -2.46
C LEU A 361 33.86 -0.75 -3.29
N ARG A 362 35.17 -0.87 -3.50
CA ARG A 362 35.95 0.01 -4.37
C ARG A 362 35.42 -0.02 -5.81
N GLU A 363 35.18 -1.20 -6.36
CA GLU A 363 34.60 -1.35 -7.71
C GLU A 363 33.22 -0.67 -7.79
N THR A 364 32.34 -0.96 -6.83
CA THR A 364 30.98 -0.40 -6.80
C THR A 364 31.01 1.13 -6.73
N LEU A 365 31.78 1.70 -5.81
CA LEU A 365 31.88 3.16 -5.66
C LEU A 365 32.50 3.81 -6.89
N GLY A 366 33.43 3.13 -7.58
CA GLY A 366 34.03 3.60 -8.82
C GLY A 366 33.05 3.75 -10.00
N HIS A 367 31.88 3.10 -9.95
CA HIS A 367 30.84 3.27 -10.97
C HIS A 367 30.03 4.56 -10.83
N PHE A 368 30.09 5.22 -9.67
CA PHE A 368 29.20 6.32 -9.32
C PHE A 368 29.97 7.55 -8.84
N LYS A 369 29.29 8.70 -8.84
CA LYS A 369 29.85 9.99 -8.41
C LYS A 369 29.31 10.44 -7.05
N PHE A 370 29.25 9.50 -6.10
CA PHE A 370 28.84 9.81 -4.73
C PHE A 370 29.80 10.79 -4.08
N LYS A 371 29.28 11.65 -3.19
CA LYS A 371 30.05 12.58 -2.36
C LYS A 371 29.96 12.24 -0.88
N THR A 372 28.94 11.48 -0.50
CA THR A 372 28.70 11.12 0.88
C THR A 372 28.23 9.67 0.97
N VAL A 373 28.70 8.99 2.00
CA VAL A 373 28.28 7.64 2.32
C VAL A 373 27.78 7.59 3.76
N LYS A 374 26.64 6.98 4.01
CA LYS A 374 26.16 6.75 5.38
C LYS A 374 26.54 5.35 5.84
N ILE A 375 26.99 5.23 7.08
CA ILE A 375 27.34 3.96 7.70
C ILE A 375 26.71 3.89 9.07
N LYS A 376 25.94 2.84 9.33
CA LYS A 376 25.37 2.58 10.65
C LYS A 376 26.40 1.91 11.54
N LEU A 377 26.69 2.56 12.67
CA LEU A 377 27.56 2.06 13.72
C LEU A 377 26.80 2.09 15.05
N ALA A 378 27.02 1.06 15.86
CA ALA A 378 26.76 1.10 17.29
C ALA A 378 28.09 1.29 18.03
N PHE A 379 28.03 1.57 19.32
CA PHE A 379 29.21 1.53 20.18
C PHE A 379 28.87 0.76 21.46
N LEU A 380 29.74 -0.17 21.84
CA LEU A 380 29.56 -0.97 23.05
C LEU A 380 30.93 -1.24 23.65
N ASP A 381 31.04 -1.08 24.97
CA ASP A 381 32.30 -1.21 25.73
C ASP A 381 33.46 -0.33 25.23
N GLY A 382 33.11 0.80 24.58
CA GLY A 382 34.06 1.76 24.04
C GLY A 382 34.63 1.42 22.68
N VAL A 383 34.05 0.45 21.96
CA VAL A 383 34.48 0.04 20.62
C VAL A 383 33.32 0.28 19.64
N PHE A 384 33.62 0.78 18.44
CA PHE A 384 32.63 0.79 17.36
C PHE A 384 32.24 -0.64 16.98
N LYS A 385 30.93 -0.90 16.96
CA LYS A 385 30.35 -2.15 16.51
C LYS A 385 29.66 -1.92 15.17
N LEU A 386 29.89 -2.83 14.24
CA LEU A 386 29.09 -2.95 13.03
C LEU A 386 27.85 -3.78 13.36
N GLN A 387 26.68 -3.28 12.98
CA GLN A 387 25.47 -4.09 12.94
C GLN A 387 25.50 -4.90 11.64
N THR A 388 25.50 -6.23 11.76
CA THR A 388 25.33 -7.14 10.62
C THR A 388 23.88 -7.08 10.12
N LYS A 389 23.61 -7.59 8.91
CA LYS A 389 22.23 -7.64 8.40
C LYS A 389 21.29 -8.49 9.26
N SER A 390 21.82 -9.51 9.92
CA SER A 390 21.12 -10.31 10.93
C SER A 390 20.78 -9.53 12.21
N GLY A 391 21.21 -8.27 12.31
CA GLY A 391 21.03 -7.41 13.48
C GLY A 391 22.07 -7.65 14.58
N ALA A 392 22.97 -8.63 14.41
CA ALA A 392 24.03 -8.91 15.37
C ALA A 392 25.07 -7.79 15.39
N LEU A 393 25.67 -7.54 16.55
CA LEU A 393 26.75 -6.58 16.70
C LEU A 393 28.09 -7.31 16.69
N ARG A 394 29.02 -6.85 15.84
CA ARG A 394 30.41 -7.33 15.84
C ARG A 394 31.38 -6.17 15.95
N ASP A 395 32.56 -6.45 16.47
CA ASP A 395 33.65 -5.46 16.54
C ASP A 395 34.02 -4.97 15.15
N PHE A 396 34.10 -3.65 15.01
CA PHE A 396 34.62 -3.02 13.81
C PHE A 396 36.15 -2.90 13.96
N SER A 397 36.89 -3.84 13.39
CA SER A 397 38.33 -3.91 13.66
C SER A 397 39.09 -2.72 13.07
N SER A 398 40.21 -2.36 13.69
CA SER A 398 41.04 -1.24 13.23
C SER A 398 41.50 -1.38 11.77
N PHE A 399 41.72 -2.61 11.31
CA PHE A 399 42.11 -2.91 9.93
C PHE A 399 40.96 -2.63 8.95
N GLU A 400 39.72 -3.01 9.30
CA GLU A 400 38.56 -2.77 8.45
C GLU A 400 38.22 -1.28 8.38
N ILE A 401 38.27 -0.58 9.53
CA ILE A 401 38.17 0.87 9.61
C ILE A 401 39.16 1.51 8.62
N TYR A 402 40.46 1.21 8.77
CA TYR A 402 41.50 1.78 7.92
C TYR A 402 41.23 1.55 6.42
N ASN A 403 40.89 0.32 6.03
CA ASN A 403 40.68 -0.02 4.62
C ASN A 403 39.44 0.65 4.01
N ILE A 404 38.30 0.65 4.72
CA ILE A 404 37.06 1.26 4.25
C ILE A 404 37.24 2.76 4.06
N PHE A 405 37.83 3.45 5.04
CA PHE A 405 38.03 4.89 4.96
C PHE A 405 39.12 5.29 3.96
N THR A 406 40.07 4.38 3.68
CA THR A 406 41.00 4.54 2.55
C THR A 406 40.24 4.53 1.22
N VAL A 407 39.33 3.57 1.02
CA VAL A 407 38.48 3.53 -0.19
C VAL A 407 37.65 4.81 -0.33
N PHE A 408 37.06 5.33 0.74
CA PHE A 408 36.32 6.59 0.64
C PHE A 408 37.22 7.78 0.28
N SER A 409 38.44 7.81 0.82
CA SER A 409 39.43 8.83 0.47
C SER A 409 39.85 8.75 -1.01
N GLU A 410 39.96 7.54 -1.59
CA GLU A 410 40.27 7.34 -3.01
C GLU A 410 39.23 7.97 -3.96
N PHE A 411 37.97 8.09 -3.51
CA PHE A 411 36.85 8.62 -4.31
C PHE A 411 36.36 10.00 -3.86
N ASP A 412 37.10 10.70 -2.99
CA ASP A 412 36.70 11.99 -2.39
C ASP A 412 35.31 11.93 -1.70
N ILE A 413 35.01 10.81 -1.05
CA ILE A 413 33.76 10.57 -0.34
C ILE A 413 33.94 10.94 1.14
N VAL A 414 33.04 11.78 1.65
CA VAL A 414 32.97 12.13 3.07
C VAL A 414 31.95 11.23 3.77
N PRO A 415 32.34 10.39 4.74
CA PRO A 415 31.41 9.52 5.43
C PRO A 415 30.54 10.29 6.45
N VAL A 416 29.33 9.79 6.65
CA VAL A 416 28.42 10.13 7.75
C VAL A 416 28.26 8.89 8.62
N LEU A 417 28.80 8.96 9.84
CA LEU A 417 28.66 7.90 10.82
C LEU A 417 27.32 8.07 11.52
N ARG A 418 26.40 7.14 11.26
CA ARG A 418 25.11 7.02 11.94
C ARG A 418 25.34 6.29 13.25
N LEU A 419 25.34 7.05 14.34
CA LEU A 419 25.65 6.58 15.68
C LEU A 419 24.35 6.29 16.43
N ASP A 420 24.12 5.02 16.73
CA ASP A 420 23.07 4.60 17.66
C ASP A 420 23.51 4.95 19.08
N PHE A 421 23.08 6.12 19.54
CA PHE A 421 23.56 6.71 20.79
C PHE A 421 23.03 6.04 22.06
N VAL A 422 22.00 5.20 21.93
CA VAL A 422 21.38 4.54 23.09
C VAL A 422 21.76 3.07 23.15
N THR A 423 22.23 2.47 22.06
CA THR A 423 22.50 1.03 21.96
C THR A 423 21.32 0.20 22.47
N PHE A 424 20.34 0.12 21.56
CA PHE A 424 19.16 -0.73 21.50
C PHE A 424 17.96 -0.33 22.36
N ASN A 425 16.83 -0.22 21.65
CA ASN A 425 15.44 0.05 22.03
C ASN A 425 14.93 -0.54 23.36
N ALA A 426 15.63 -1.49 23.99
CA ALA A 426 15.33 -2.01 25.32
C ALA A 426 15.35 -0.93 26.40
N LEU A 427 16.36 -0.05 26.39
CA LEU A 427 16.52 0.99 27.39
C LEU A 427 15.36 1.99 27.38
N LEU A 428 14.88 2.39 26.20
CA LEU A 428 13.76 3.33 26.10
C LEU A 428 12.39 2.65 26.22
N GLN A 429 12.24 1.39 25.84
CA GLN A 429 10.98 0.68 26.09
C GLN A 429 10.77 0.36 27.59
N GLU A 430 11.83 0.15 28.36
CA GLU A 430 11.77 -0.20 29.79
C GLU A 430 12.02 0.97 30.76
N GLY A 431 12.49 2.13 30.28
CA GLY A 431 12.71 3.33 31.11
C GLY A 431 14.15 3.48 31.60
N ALA A 432 15.06 3.82 30.68
CA ALA A 432 16.49 3.97 30.91
C ALA A 432 16.81 4.94 32.06
N SER A 433 17.80 4.58 32.87
CA SER A 433 18.35 5.41 33.94
C SER A 433 19.39 6.40 33.43
N LEU A 434 19.60 7.51 34.17
CA LEU A 434 20.69 8.46 33.94
C LEU A 434 22.09 7.80 33.91
N ASN A 435 22.26 6.68 34.61
CA ASN A 435 23.52 5.94 34.64
C ASN A 435 23.83 5.29 33.29
N GLU A 436 22.83 4.68 32.64
CA GLU A 436 23.01 4.01 31.34
C GLU A 436 23.34 5.02 30.23
N MET A 437 22.74 6.22 30.28
CA MET A 437 23.12 7.32 29.41
C MET A 437 24.58 7.75 29.62
N SER A 438 25.01 7.85 30.88
CA SER A 438 26.40 8.19 31.22
C SER A 438 27.38 7.13 30.68
N HIS A 439 27.02 5.85 30.76
CA HIS A 439 27.80 4.76 30.16
C HIS A 439 27.89 4.87 28.64
N ALA A 440 26.80 5.24 27.96
CA ALA A 440 26.78 5.43 26.51
C ALA A 440 27.69 6.59 26.08
N VAL A 441 27.62 7.73 26.79
CA VAL A 441 28.49 8.90 26.58
C VAL A 441 29.97 8.52 26.68
N VAL A 442 30.35 7.81 27.74
CA VAL A 442 31.73 7.34 27.94
C VAL A 442 32.15 6.34 26.85
N GLY A 443 31.24 5.45 26.45
CA GLY A 443 31.45 4.50 25.36
C GLY A 443 31.73 5.19 24.03
N MET A 444 30.96 6.22 23.68
CA MET A 444 31.16 7.00 22.46
C MET A 444 32.50 7.74 22.49
N GLN A 445 32.84 8.39 23.61
CA GLN A 445 34.13 9.09 23.75
C GLN A 445 35.30 8.13 23.52
N LYS A 446 35.28 6.97 24.19
CA LYS A 446 36.33 5.95 24.05
C LYS A 446 36.41 5.40 22.62
N ALA A 447 35.28 5.17 21.95
CA ALA A 447 35.27 4.69 20.56
C ALA A 447 35.89 5.73 19.60
N LEU A 448 35.61 7.02 19.81
CA LEU A 448 36.24 8.09 19.06
C LEU A 448 37.75 8.20 19.35
N ASP A 449 38.17 7.99 20.60
CA ASP A 449 39.58 7.92 20.98
C ASP A 449 40.31 6.76 20.32
N GLU A 450 39.71 5.58 20.26
CA GLU A 450 40.25 4.42 19.55
C GLU A 450 40.35 4.67 18.04
N ALA A 451 39.32 5.29 17.43
CA ALA A 451 39.35 5.66 16.03
C ALA A 451 40.48 6.67 15.72
N SER A 452 40.77 7.59 16.65
CA SER A 452 41.87 8.57 16.52
C SER A 452 43.26 7.95 16.45
N LEU A 453 43.42 6.72 16.95
CA LEU A 453 44.69 5.97 16.84
C LEU A 453 44.94 5.49 15.40
N ILE A 454 43.89 5.38 14.59
CA ILE A 454 43.93 4.85 13.23
C ILE A 454 43.82 5.98 12.21
N ILE A 455 42.97 6.98 12.51
CA ILE A 455 42.62 8.09 11.62
C ILE A 455 42.85 9.39 12.39
N SER A 456 43.60 10.33 11.82
CA SER A 456 43.92 11.57 12.53
C SER A 456 42.66 12.38 12.90
N ASN A 457 42.70 13.09 14.03
CA ASN A 457 41.61 13.96 14.47
C ASN A 457 41.19 14.98 13.40
N SER A 458 42.15 15.51 12.63
CA SER A 458 41.85 16.43 11.52
C SER A 458 40.94 15.80 10.47
N LYS A 459 41.15 14.52 10.14
CA LYS A 459 40.31 13.80 9.16
C LYS A 459 38.95 13.42 9.77
N LEU A 460 38.94 12.93 11.01
CA LEU A 460 37.70 12.60 11.71
C LEU A 460 36.78 13.83 11.83
N ARG A 461 37.33 15.01 12.10
CA ARG A 461 36.59 16.28 12.16
C ARG A 461 35.87 16.65 10.86
N GLU A 462 36.37 16.21 9.70
CA GLU A 462 35.75 16.47 8.40
C GLU A 462 34.51 15.60 8.13
N TRP A 463 34.33 14.53 8.91
CA TRP A 463 33.23 13.59 8.74
C TRP A 463 31.92 14.10 9.33
N GLY A 464 30.81 13.52 8.88
CA GLY A 464 29.50 13.73 9.47
C GLY A 464 29.22 12.75 10.61
N TYR A 465 28.57 13.22 11.67
CA TYR A 465 28.11 12.39 12.78
C TYR A 465 26.59 12.54 12.96
N GLU A 466 25.82 11.52 12.62
CA GLU A 466 24.37 11.50 12.77
C GLU A 466 23.99 10.86 14.10
N LEU A 467 23.21 11.59 14.90
CA LEU A 467 22.53 11.06 16.07
C LEU A 467 21.27 10.31 15.61
N TYR A 468 21.30 8.99 15.70
CA TYR A 468 20.26 8.12 15.16
C TYR A 468 19.45 7.42 16.23
N PHE A 469 18.13 7.60 16.15
CA PHE A 469 17.16 7.04 17.08
C PHE A 469 15.98 6.45 16.30
N PRO A 470 15.96 5.13 16.04
CA PRO A 470 14.94 4.52 15.18
C PRO A 470 13.52 4.61 15.78
N THR A 471 13.38 4.68 17.10
CA THR A 471 12.10 4.77 17.83
C THR A 471 11.72 6.21 18.20
N ILE A 472 12.32 7.22 17.55
CA ILE A 472 12.13 8.63 17.91
C ILE A 472 10.67 9.08 17.84
N ASN A 473 9.86 8.53 16.93
CA ASN A 473 8.43 8.81 16.84
C ASN A 473 7.69 8.41 18.12
N ASP A 474 7.85 7.15 18.58
CA ASP A 474 7.22 6.63 19.81
C ASP A 474 7.68 7.42 21.04
N ALA A 475 8.98 7.69 21.07
CA ALA A 475 9.68 8.45 22.08
C ALA A 475 9.14 9.88 22.26
N VAL A 476 8.91 10.60 21.17
CA VAL A 476 8.39 11.98 21.21
C VAL A 476 6.92 12.01 21.61
N SER A 477 6.16 11.00 21.20
CA SER A 477 4.74 10.84 21.54
C SER A 477 4.53 10.71 23.06
N ASP A 478 5.47 10.10 23.78
CA ASP A 478 5.48 10.09 25.24
C ASP A 478 6.12 11.37 25.82
N HIS A 479 5.28 12.34 26.21
CA HIS A 479 5.72 13.60 26.81
C HIS A 479 6.66 13.41 28.02
N ALA A 480 6.54 12.32 28.77
CA ALA A 480 7.38 12.07 29.94
C ALA A 480 8.84 11.77 29.57
N ARG A 481 9.09 11.31 28.34
CA ARG A 481 10.43 10.93 27.85
C ARG A 481 11.16 12.09 27.16
N ARG A 482 10.45 13.17 26.78
CA ARG A 482 11.04 14.35 26.09
C ARG A 482 12.28 14.94 26.77
N PRO A 483 12.33 15.14 28.10
CA PRO A 483 13.51 15.70 28.77
C PRO A 483 14.77 14.85 28.56
N MET A 484 14.62 13.52 28.63
CA MET A 484 15.72 12.58 28.40
C MET A 484 16.25 12.66 26.97
N PHE A 485 15.40 12.81 25.96
CA PHE A 485 15.86 13.01 24.57
C PHE A 485 16.64 14.30 24.38
N LYS A 486 16.20 15.38 25.02
CA LYS A 486 16.95 16.64 25.01
C LYS A 486 18.34 16.45 25.61
N GLU A 487 18.44 15.73 26.72
CA GLU A 487 19.70 15.41 27.37
C GLU A 487 20.61 14.52 26.52
N CYS A 488 20.06 13.53 25.81
CA CYS A 488 20.82 12.72 24.85
C CYS A 488 21.42 13.58 23.75
N ILE A 489 20.65 14.50 23.16
CA ILE A 489 21.12 15.40 22.12
C ILE A 489 22.24 16.30 22.67
N HIS A 490 22.06 16.89 23.85
CA HIS A 490 23.09 17.72 24.47
C HIS A 490 24.37 16.93 24.77
N SER A 491 24.24 15.74 25.34
CA SER A 491 25.37 14.86 25.66
C SER A 491 26.14 14.45 24.40
N PHE A 492 25.43 14.07 23.33
CA PHE A 492 26.04 13.76 22.04
C PHE A 492 26.85 14.92 21.46
N VAL A 493 26.28 16.12 21.47
CA VAL A 493 26.96 17.32 20.98
C VAL A 493 28.18 17.65 21.83
N ASN A 494 28.05 17.53 23.16
CA ASN A 494 29.16 17.79 24.08
C ASN A 494 30.34 16.83 23.84
N VAL A 495 30.08 15.52 23.65
CA VAL A 495 31.13 14.53 23.34
C VAL A 495 31.89 14.93 22.07
N LEU A 496 31.18 15.31 21.01
CA LEU A 496 31.82 15.75 19.77
C LEU A 496 32.63 17.04 19.97
N GLN A 497 32.08 18.02 20.69
CA GLN A 497 32.79 19.27 20.96
C GLN A 497 34.03 19.06 21.83
N GLU A 498 33.95 18.25 22.89
CA GLU A 498 35.10 17.92 23.74
C GLU A 498 36.18 17.16 22.95
N LYS A 499 35.77 16.19 22.13
CA LYS A 499 36.69 15.39 21.31
C LYS A 499 37.49 16.21 20.32
N PHE A 500 36.89 17.27 19.77
CA PHE A 500 37.45 18.07 18.68
C PHE A 500 37.74 19.52 19.11
N ASP A 501 38.09 19.73 20.38
CA ASP A 501 38.55 21.01 20.94
C ASP A 501 37.63 22.21 20.66
N GLN A 502 36.31 21.99 20.75
CA GLN A 502 35.25 22.98 20.50
C GLN A 502 35.23 23.55 19.07
N GLU A 503 35.98 22.94 18.14
CA GLU A 503 35.89 23.31 16.74
C GLU A 503 34.54 22.92 16.14
N LYS A 504 34.16 23.55 15.03
CA LYS A 504 32.88 23.28 14.37
C LYS A 504 32.91 21.91 13.67
N VAL A 505 32.38 20.89 14.35
CA VAL A 505 32.18 19.52 13.85
C VAL A 505 30.87 19.42 13.08
N ARG A 506 30.85 18.65 12.00
CA ARG A 506 29.64 18.40 11.22
C ARG A 506 28.83 17.28 11.85
N TRP A 507 27.72 17.61 12.50
CA TRP A 507 26.81 16.63 13.08
C TRP A 507 25.37 16.82 12.58
N GLY A 508 24.52 15.82 12.73
CA GLY A 508 23.13 15.89 12.28
C GLY A 508 22.19 15.06 13.15
N LEU A 509 20.89 15.23 12.90
CA LEU A 509 19.82 14.63 13.70
C LEU A 509 18.85 13.83 12.82
N TYR A 510 18.57 12.60 13.24
CA TYR A 510 17.52 11.80 12.63
C TYR A 510 16.14 12.23 13.15
N LEU A 511 15.25 12.58 12.23
CA LEU A 511 13.93 13.14 12.48
C LEU A 511 12.82 12.09 12.62
N GLY A 512 13.13 10.81 12.39
CA GLY A 512 12.15 9.73 12.43
C GLY A 512 11.59 9.34 11.07
N SER A 513 10.62 8.43 11.14
CA SER A 513 9.84 7.93 10.01
C SER A 513 8.62 8.80 9.81
N PHE A 514 8.51 9.48 8.67
CA PHE A 514 7.32 10.25 8.29
C PHE A 514 6.35 9.37 7.52
N ASP A 515 5.14 9.24 8.05
CA ASP A 515 3.98 8.64 7.39
C ASP A 515 2.73 9.54 7.56
N ASN A 516 1.59 9.10 7.04
CA ASN A 516 0.35 9.88 7.10
C ASN A 516 -0.25 9.96 8.52
N ASP A 517 0.04 8.99 9.38
CA ASP A 517 -0.56 8.87 10.71
C ASP A 517 0.24 9.62 11.78
N THR A 518 1.51 9.92 11.49
CA THR A 518 2.46 10.54 12.43
C THR A 518 2.65 12.05 12.25
N ARG A 519 1.89 12.69 11.35
CA ARG A 519 2.08 14.12 10.99
C ARG A 519 2.07 15.06 12.20
N GLU A 520 1.15 14.88 13.13
CA GLU A 520 1.07 15.71 14.35
C GLU A 520 2.29 15.50 15.26
N ILE A 521 2.71 14.24 15.44
CA ILE A 521 3.90 13.87 16.23
C ILE A 521 5.16 14.54 15.66
N HIS A 522 5.32 14.57 14.34
CA HIS A 522 6.45 15.23 13.70
C HIS A 522 6.45 16.74 13.88
N HIS A 523 5.27 17.38 13.85
CA HIS A 523 5.16 18.81 14.12
C HIS A 523 5.66 19.13 15.53
N GLU A 524 5.17 18.41 16.53
CA GLU A 524 5.62 18.57 17.92
C GLU A 524 7.12 18.29 18.09
N TYR A 525 7.66 17.30 17.37
CA TYR A 525 9.08 17.02 17.41
C TYR A 525 9.93 18.18 16.86
N LEU A 526 9.54 18.69 15.70
CA LEU A 526 10.23 19.81 15.05
C LEU A 526 10.15 21.09 15.88
N GLU A 527 9.02 21.37 16.52
CA GLU A 527 8.89 22.49 17.47
C GLU A 527 9.79 22.30 18.69
N MET A 528 9.86 21.07 19.23
CA MET A 528 10.75 20.75 20.34
C MET A 528 12.22 21.02 19.97
N ILE A 529 12.65 20.59 18.79
CA ILE A 529 14.00 20.84 18.26
C ILE A 529 14.23 22.34 18.04
N ALA A 530 13.26 23.06 17.47
CA ALA A 530 13.37 24.50 17.22
C ALA A 530 13.53 25.30 18.52
N GLY A 531 12.89 24.84 19.61
CA GLY A 531 13.06 25.39 20.95
C GLY A 531 14.38 25.03 21.64
N MET A 532 15.15 24.08 21.10
CA MET A 532 16.49 23.77 21.57
C MET A 532 17.49 24.72 20.89
N ASN A 533 18.35 25.37 21.65
CA ASN A 533 19.39 26.26 21.11
C ASN A 533 20.56 25.46 20.49
N ILE A 534 20.26 24.60 19.52
CA ILE A 534 21.19 23.70 18.83
C ILE A 534 21.27 24.05 17.35
N ASP A 535 22.41 23.76 16.71
CA ASP A 535 22.66 24.03 15.28
C ASP A 535 23.18 22.76 14.55
N PRO A 536 22.33 21.74 14.32
CA PRO A 536 22.72 20.55 13.55
C PRO A 536 23.11 20.94 12.12
N ALA A 537 24.22 20.41 11.61
CA ALA A 537 24.69 20.68 10.26
C ALA A 537 23.87 19.96 9.15
N PHE A 538 23.07 18.95 9.49
CA PHE A 538 22.17 18.26 8.58
C PHE A 538 21.05 17.54 9.34
N TYR A 539 19.99 17.16 8.65
CA TYR A 539 18.89 16.36 9.18
C TYR A 539 18.69 15.13 8.29
N THR A 540 18.18 14.04 8.85
CA THR A 540 17.80 12.87 8.06
C THR A 540 16.43 12.37 8.48
N CYS A 541 15.73 11.70 7.58
CA CYS A 541 14.43 11.11 7.88
C CYS A 541 14.22 9.88 7.02
N ASP A 542 13.28 9.02 7.44
CA ASP A 542 12.74 7.99 6.57
C ASP A 542 11.36 8.43 6.12
N LEU A 543 11.06 8.32 4.83
CA LEU A 543 9.74 8.60 4.27
C LEU A 543 9.07 7.26 4.02
N ASN A 544 8.13 6.90 4.88
CA ASN A 544 7.41 5.65 4.82
C ASN A 544 5.99 5.94 4.32
N PHE A 545 5.64 5.35 3.19
CA PHE A 545 4.29 5.50 2.64
C PHE A 545 3.60 4.15 2.59
N THR A 546 2.46 4.05 3.26
CA THR A 546 1.50 2.96 3.19
C THR A 546 0.24 3.48 2.49
N ASN A 547 -0.25 2.76 1.48
CA ASN A 547 -1.46 3.19 0.78
C ASN A 547 -2.24 2.01 0.18
N ASN A 548 -3.57 2.08 0.18
CA ASN A 548 -4.44 1.12 -0.50
C ASN A 548 -4.68 1.48 -1.98
N ASP A 549 -4.18 2.62 -2.46
CA ASP A 549 -4.30 3.08 -3.85
C ASP A 549 -3.27 2.46 -4.82
N PHE A 550 -2.80 1.24 -4.56
CA PHE A 550 -1.92 0.55 -5.51
C PHE A 550 -2.59 0.37 -6.86
N GLY A 551 -1.82 0.58 -7.93
CA GLY A 551 -2.39 0.55 -9.28
C GLY A 551 -3.42 1.64 -9.54
N SER A 552 -3.37 2.75 -8.80
CA SER A 552 -4.10 4.00 -9.02
C SER A 552 -3.23 5.07 -9.70
N ASP A 553 -3.82 5.89 -10.55
CA ASP A 553 -3.13 7.02 -11.19
C ASP A 553 -2.92 8.19 -10.21
N GLN A 554 -3.66 8.20 -9.10
CA GLN A 554 -3.52 9.15 -8.00
C GLN A 554 -2.37 8.83 -7.06
N LEU A 555 -1.78 7.63 -7.13
CA LEU A 555 -0.76 7.22 -6.17
C LEU A 555 0.48 8.13 -6.21
N LEU A 556 1.05 8.33 -7.40
CA LEU A 556 2.23 9.17 -7.59
C LEU A 556 1.96 10.64 -7.22
N PRO A 557 0.87 11.29 -7.69
CA PRO A 557 0.48 12.62 -7.23
C PRO A 557 0.38 12.75 -5.72
N LYS A 558 -0.20 11.76 -5.03
CA LYS A 558 -0.34 11.76 -3.57
C LYS A 558 1.01 11.69 -2.87
N ILE A 559 1.88 10.74 -3.26
CA ILE A 559 3.24 10.63 -2.71
C ILE A 559 4.02 11.94 -2.92
N LEU A 560 3.94 12.55 -4.11
CA LEU A 560 4.60 13.82 -4.39
C LEU A 560 4.07 14.95 -3.51
N ASN A 561 2.76 14.98 -3.25
CA ASN A 561 2.16 15.96 -2.35
C ASN A 561 2.66 15.76 -0.91
N ASP A 562 2.66 14.52 -0.42
CA ASP A 562 3.10 14.19 0.93
C ASP A 562 4.59 14.56 1.14
N ILE A 563 5.46 14.26 0.16
CA ILE A 563 6.87 14.66 0.23
C ILE A 563 7.02 16.19 0.27
N ARG A 564 6.21 16.92 -0.52
CA ARG A 564 6.23 18.39 -0.51
C ARG A 564 5.78 18.95 0.83
N GLU A 565 4.73 18.39 1.42
CA GLU A 565 4.24 18.79 2.73
C GLU A 565 5.27 18.50 3.83
N ILE A 566 5.91 17.34 3.82
CA ILE A 566 7.00 17.00 4.77
C ILE A 566 8.17 17.96 4.62
N ASN A 567 8.63 18.21 3.39
CA ASN A 567 9.70 19.16 3.13
C ASN A 567 9.31 20.58 3.59
N GLN A 568 8.06 21.01 3.37
CA GLN A 568 7.56 22.30 3.84
C GLN A 568 7.50 22.37 5.37
N ALA A 569 7.05 21.32 6.04
CA ALA A 569 6.97 21.24 7.50
C ALA A 569 8.35 21.36 8.15
N ILE A 570 9.35 20.64 7.62
CA ILE A 570 10.75 20.74 8.07
C ILE A 570 11.26 22.18 7.86
N ARG A 571 10.98 22.79 6.71
CA ARG A 571 11.45 24.15 6.38
C ARG A 571 10.74 25.27 7.14
N SER A 572 9.49 25.07 7.56
CA SER A 572 8.73 26.13 8.24
C SER A 572 9.05 26.19 9.74
N ASN A 573 9.42 25.06 10.33
CA ASN A 573 9.70 24.95 11.77
C ASN A 573 11.18 25.17 12.13
N LEU A 574 12.09 25.15 11.16
CA LEU A 574 13.49 25.46 11.37
C LEU A 574 13.78 26.94 11.02
N PRO A 575 14.63 27.66 11.79
CA PRO A 575 15.00 29.04 11.48
C PRO A 575 15.63 29.22 10.08
N ALA A 576 15.26 30.28 9.36
CA ALA A 576 15.66 30.52 7.96
C ALA A 576 17.18 30.70 7.75
N ASP A 577 17.90 31.19 8.77
CA ASP A 577 19.36 31.33 8.80
C ASP A 577 20.10 29.99 9.00
N ARG A 578 19.41 28.98 9.54
CA ARG A 578 19.89 27.59 9.65
C ARG A 578 19.62 26.82 8.35
N LEU A 579 18.47 27.04 7.72
CA LEU A 579 18.02 26.32 6.51
C LEU A 579 18.90 26.43 5.26
N GLY A 580 19.80 27.42 5.16
CA GLY A 580 20.68 27.62 4.00
C GLY A 580 21.88 26.68 3.91
N ARG A 581 22.06 25.74 4.86
CA ARG A 581 23.26 24.88 4.96
C ARG A 581 23.01 23.40 5.21
N HIS A 582 21.76 22.96 5.37
CA HIS A 582 21.44 21.65 5.93
C HIS A 582 20.84 20.69 4.90
N ILE A 583 21.60 19.62 4.63
CA ILE A 583 21.18 18.45 3.86
C ILE A 583 20.02 17.80 4.62
N VAL A 584 18.87 17.62 3.98
CA VAL A 584 17.87 16.65 4.45
C VAL A 584 18.06 15.39 3.62
N ALA A 585 18.69 14.35 4.18
CA ALA A 585 18.80 13.07 3.49
C ALA A 585 17.62 12.20 3.88
N ALA A 586 16.69 12.01 2.95
CA ALA A 586 15.55 11.14 3.13
C ALA A 586 15.83 9.75 2.57
N SER A 587 15.64 8.73 3.39
CA SER A 587 15.47 7.36 2.88
C SER A 587 14.01 7.22 2.49
N PHE A 588 13.72 7.22 1.19
CA PHE A 588 12.38 6.92 0.70
C PHE A 588 12.15 5.42 0.71
N ASN A 589 11.10 4.99 1.40
CA ASN A 589 10.64 3.62 1.54
C ASN A 589 9.13 3.59 1.27
N TYR A 590 8.75 2.93 0.19
CA TYR A 590 7.34 2.66 -0.07
C TYR A 590 7.03 1.27 0.51
N ALA A 591 6.20 1.20 1.55
CA ALA A 591 5.82 -0.04 2.21
C ALA A 591 4.34 -0.30 1.95
N VAL A 592 4.01 -1.44 1.37
CA VAL A 592 2.61 -1.90 1.32
C VAL A 592 2.40 -2.65 2.62
N ASP A 593 1.23 -2.45 3.25
CA ASP A 593 0.75 -2.93 4.56
C ASP A 593 1.47 -4.19 5.14
N ASP A 594 1.51 -4.36 6.46
CA ASP A 594 2.33 -5.38 7.16
C ASP A 594 2.15 -6.84 6.66
N ASP A 595 1.00 -7.14 6.05
CA ASP A 595 0.66 -8.44 5.45
C ASP A 595 0.87 -8.52 3.92
N TYR A 596 1.12 -7.38 3.28
CA TYR A 596 1.36 -7.21 1.85
C TYR A 596 2.82 -6.84 1.64
N ARG A 597 3.74 -7.78 1.86
CA ARG A 597 5.14 -7.57 1.50
C ARG A 597 5.29 -7.63 -0.04
N TRP A 598 4.82 -6.60 -0.74
CA TRP A 598 5.11 -6.32 -2.16
C TRP A 598 6.62 -6.18 -2.42
N ASN A 599 7.30 -5.94 -1.31
CA ASN A 599 8.71 -5.88 -1.06
C ASN A 599 9.40 -7.26 -0.89
N ASP A 600 8.65 -8.35 -0.64
CA ASP A 600 9.21 -9.71 -0.57
C ASP A 600 9.38 -10.34 -1.96
N SER A 601 8.74 -9.80 -3.01
CA SER A 601 9.22 -10.06 -4.37
C SER A 601 10.42 -9.16 -4.58
N PHE A 602 11.59 -9.73 -4.32
CA PHE A 602 12.90 -9.09 -4.33
C PHE A 602 13.12 -8.18 -5.54
N ASP A 603 12.42 -8.35 -6.68
CA ASP A 603 12.56 -7.63 -7.94
C ASP A 603 11.27 -6.93 -8.45
N ASN A 604 10.68 -5.98 -7.72
CA ASN A 604 9.51 -5.27 -8.24
C ASN A 604 9.91 -4.12 -9.21
N PRO A 605 9.61 -4.20 -10.53
CA PRO A 605 10.04 -3.19 -11.50
C PRO A 605 9.23 -1.90 -11.34
N PHE A 606 8.03 -2.00 -10.78
CA PHE A 606 7.14 -0.88 -10.55
C PHE A 606 7.67 0.06 -9.48
N TYR A 607 8.44 -0.43 -8.49
CA TYR A 607 9.08 0.45 -7.50
C TYR A 607 9.98 1.48 -8.19
N ASN A 608 10.82 1.04 -9.15
CA ASN A 608 11.71 1.93 -9.88
C ASN A 608 10.92 2.91 -10.77
N LEU A 609 9.83 2.46 -11.40
CA LEU A 609 8.97 3.32 -12.21
C LEU A 609 8.14 4.31 -11.39
N LEU A 610 7.89 4.01 -10.11
CA LEU A 610 7.28 4.94 -9.16
C LEU A 610 8.32 5.94 -8.64
N PHE A 611 9.50 5.46 -8.28
CA PHE A 611 10.57 6.25 -7.68
C PHE A 611 11.20 7.24 -8.66
N LEU A 612 11.39 6.84 -9.92
CA LEU A 612 12.00 7.68 -10.94
C LEU A 612 11.25 9.02 -11.16
N PRO A 613 9.93 9.05 -11.41
CA PRO A 613 9.20 10.32 -11.48
C PRO A 613 9.24 11.12 -10.18
N ILE A 614 9.29 10.47 -9.00
CA ILE A 614 9.47 11.19 -7.72
C ILE A 614 10.79 11.96 -7.72
N LEU A 615 11.89 11.29 -8.06
CA LEU A 615 13.22 11.90 -8.15
C LEU A 615 13.26 13.06 -9.16
N LEU A 616 12.57 12.92 -10.29
CA LEU A 616 12.61 13.88 -11.40
C LEU A 616 11.68 15.08 -11.22
N GLN A 617 10.56 14.93 -10.50
CA GLN A 617 9.54 15.98 -10.35
C GLN A 617 9.69 16.85 -9.11
N LEU A 618 10.56 16.46 -8.18
CA LEU A 618 10.80 17.26 -7.00
C LEU A 618 11.92 18.27 -7.30
N ASN A 619 11.57 19.56 -7.29
CA ASN A 619 12.58 20.61 -7.13
C ASN A 619 13.01 20.60 -5.66
N LEU A 620 14.01 19.77 -5.36
CA LEU A 620 14.35 19.37 -4.00
C LEU A 620 15.17 20.41 -3.21
N GLY A 621 15.68 21.45 -3.87
CA GLY A 621 16.65 22.35 -3.23
C GLY A 621 17.84 21.55 -2.71
N ASP A 622 18.05 21.57 -1.38
CA ASP A 622 19.11 20.85 -0.66
C ASP A 622 18.60 19.55 0.02
N PHE A 623 17.50 18.99 -0.47
CA PHE A 623 16.95 17.69 -0.03
C PHE A 623 17.51 16.56 -0.91
N TYR A 624 18.16 15.58 -0.31
CA TYR A 624 18.84 14.47 -0.99
C TYR A 624 18.14 13.15 -0.68
N PHE A 625 18.21 12.19 -1.60
CA PHE A 625 17.69 10.84 -1.38
C PHE A 625 18.83 9.86 -1.14
N SER A 626 18.71 9.04 -0.10
CA SER A 626 19.68 7.99 0.25
C SER A 626 19.09 6.58 0.16
N SER A 627 18.10 6.35 -0.70
CA SER A 627 17.40 5.05 -0.78
C SER A 627 18.23 3.90 -1.34
N TRP A 628 19.38 4.18 -1.98
CA TRP A 628 20.19 3.16 -2.66
C TRP A 628 21.02 2.35 -1.66
N ASN A 629 20.79 1.04 -1.63
CA ASN A 629 21.62 0.09 -0.89
C ASN A 629 22.59 -0.59 -1.84
N ILE A 630 23.83 -0.86 -1.41
CA ILE A 630 24.74 -1.63 -2.26
C ILE A 630 24.32 -3.11 -2.33
N LEU A 631 24.00 -3.75 -1.21
CA LEU A 631 23.64 -5.19 -1.17
C LEU A 631 22.21 -5.45 -0.71
N GLY A 632 21.57 -6.50 -1.26
CA GLY A 632 20.29 -7.03 -0.78
C GLY A 632 20.42 -7.86 0.51
N ARG A 633 19.33 -8.06 1.27
CA ARG A 633 19.27 -9.01 2.40
C ARG A 633 19.15 -10.46 1.88
N THR A 634 19.59 -11.44 2.68
CA THR A 634 19.45 -12.88 2.33
C THR A 634 18.03 -13.38 2.63
N GLN A 635 17.60 -14.46 1.97
CA GLN A 635 16.25 -15.04 2.13
C GLN A 635 15.90 -15.49 3.56
N GLN A 636 16.89 -15.76 4.42
CA GLN A 636 16.68 -16.23 5.79
C GLN A 636 16.31 -15.12 6.79
N GLU A 637 16.50 -13.85 6.41
CA GLU A 637 16.32 -12.69 7.29
C GLU A 637 14.99 -11.99 6.96
N MET A 638 13.86 -12.59 7.37
CA MET A 638 12.52 -12.01 7.29
C MET A 638 12.31 -10.83 8.26
N LEU A 639 13.08 -9.75 8.11
CA LEU A 639 12.73 -8.44 8.68
C LEU A 639 12.41 -7.46 7.54
N PRO A 640 11.29 -6.70 7.65
CA PRO A 640 10.93 -5.69 6.67
C PRO A 640 12.01 -4.61 6.64
N MET A 641 12.20 -3.95 5.49
CA MET A 641 13.05 -2.76 5.29
C MET A 641 14.50 -2.98 4.84
N SER A 642 14.71 -3.42 3.60
CA SER A 642 15.94 -3.14 2.84
C SER A 642 15.68 -3.25 1.34
N TYR A 643 15.33 -2.13 0.68
CA TYR A 643 14.92 -2.10 -0.74
C TYR A 643 15.84 -1.20 -1.60
N SER A 644 15.87 -1.49 -2.90
CA SER A 644 16.75 -0.92 -3.96
C SER A 644 18.25 -1.28 -3.89
N SER A 645 18.56 -2.57 -3.65
CA SER A 645 19.94 -3.03 -3.72
C SER A 645 20.51 -2.97 -5.14
N PHE A 646 21.77 -2.57 -5.26
CA PHE A 646 22.51 -2.64 -6.52
C PHE A 646 22.79 -4.07 -6.95
N TYR A 647 23.02 -4.97 -5.99
CA TYR A 647 23.32 -6.37 -6.27
C TYR A 647 22.29 -7.31 -5.61
N ASN A 648 22.05 -8.44 -6.26
CA ASN A 648 21.32 -9.57 -5.66
C ASN A 648 22.27 -10.43 -4.81
N HIS A 649 21.73 -11.48 -4.18
CA HIS A 649 22.51 -12.41 -3.35
C HIS A 649 23.59 -13.17 -4.15
N LEU A 650 23.47 -13.27 -5.48
CA LEU A 650 24.47 -13.87 -6.38
C LEU A 650 25.52 -12.88 -6.90
N ARG A 651 25.52 -11.63 -6.41
CA ARG A 651 26.44 -10.55 -6.79
C ARG A 651 26.31 -10.08 -8.24
N VAL A 652 25.11 -10.19 -8.79
CA VAL A 652 24.75 -9.64 -10.11
C VAL A 652 24.03 -8.30 -9.94
N GLU A 653 24.40 -7.33 -10.77
CA GLU A 653 23.83 -6.00 -10.83
C GLU A 653 22.33 -6.05 -11.17
N ARG A 654 21.55 -5.26 -10.45
CA ARG A 654 20.09 -5.16 -10.58
C ARG A 654 19.68 -3.85 -11.23
N MET A 655 18.41 -3.74 -11.61
CA MET A 655 17.86 -2.53 -12.22
C MET A 655 18.20 -1.21 -11.48
N PRO A 656 18.14 -1.12 -10.13
CA PRO A 656 18.54 0.08 -9.37
C PRO A 656 19.95 0.60 -9.70
N PHE A 657 20.92 -0.30 -9.89
CA PHE A 657 22.31 0.05 -10.23
C PHE A 657 22.37 0.85 -11.54
N TYR A 658 21.68 0.36 -12.57
CA TYR A 658 21.66 0.99 -13.89
C TYR A 658 20.78 2.23 -13.95
N VAL A 659 19.65 2.25 -13.24
CA VAL A 659 18.79 3.43 -13.14
C VAL A 659 19.58 4.61 -12.56
N LEU A 660 20.31 4.39 -11.46
CA LEU A 660 21.15 5.43 -10.90
C LEU A 660 22.28 5.84 -11.83
N LYS A 661 22.91 4.88 -12.53
CA LYS A 661 23.94 5.16 -13.54
C LYS A 661 23.39 6.07 -14.65
N PHE A 662 22.19 5.78 -15.15
CA PHE A 662 21.54 6.62 -16.16
C PHE A 662 21.23 8.02 -15.64
N LEU A 663 20.71 8.11 -14.42
CA LEU A 663 20.40 9.37 -13.77
C LEU A 663 21.64 10.27 -13.56
N GLN A 664 22.80 9.69 -13.24
CA GLN A 664 24.06 10.44 -13.07
C GLN A 664 24.69 10.91 -14.40
N GLU A 665 24.15 10.48 -15.53
CA GLU A 665 24.58 10.91 -16.86
C GLU A 665 23.71 12.02 -17.48
N LEU A 666 22.64 12.42 -16.78
CA LEU A 666 21.87 13.61 -17.07
C LEU A 666 22.71 14.88 -16.85
N PHE A 667 22.37 15.94 -17.57
CA PHE A 667 23.00 17.24 -17.46
C PHE A 667 22.22 18.18 -16.51
N GLY A 668 22.89 19.22 -16.03
CA GLY A 668 22.29 20.18 -15.08
C GLY A 668 21.25 21.12 -15.68
N THR A 669 21.16 21.29 -17.02
CA THR A 669 20.13 22.14 -17.64
C THR A 669 18.98 21.26 -18.12
N VAL A 670 17.79 21.46 -17.56
CA VAL A 670 16.57 20.76 -17.95
C VAL A 670 15.89 21.55 -19.06
N VAL A 671 15.79 20.93 -20.22
CA VAL A 671 15.11 21.50 -21.39
C VAL A 671 13.62 21.21 -21.30
N ASP A 672 13.28 19.93 -21.07
CA ASP A 672 11.90 19.49 -21.05
C ASP A 672 11.73 18.24 -20.17
N TYR A 673 10.51 17.99 -19.71
CA TYR A 673 10.11 16.78 -19.00
C TYR A 673 8.59 16.62 -19.05
N GLY A 674 8.12 15.38 -18.91
CA GLY A 674 6.70 15.01 -18.91
C GLY A 674 6.46 13.59 -18.40
N GLU A 675 5.27 13.06 -18.64
CA GLU A 675 4.93 11.69 -18.25
C GLU A 675 5.80 10.67 -18.99
N GLY A 676 6.79 10.11 -18.30
CA GLY A 676 7.66 9.06 -18.83
C GLY A 676 8.90 9.55 -19.57
N TYR A 677 9.27 10.83 -19.46
CA TYR A 677 10.53 11.32 -20.01
C TYR A 677 11.11 12.55 -19.31
N ILE A 678 12.43 12.72 -19.44
CA ILE A 678 13.15 13.96 -19.12
C ILE A 678 14.26 14.21 -20.15
N VAL A 679 14.45 15.47 -20.52
CA VAL A 679 15.45 15.95 -21.46
C VAL A 679 16.34 16.97 -20.77
N THR A 680 17.62 16.68 -20.75
CA THR A 680 18.65 17.58 -20.24
C THR A 680 19.67 17.90 -21.33
N ARG A 681 20.32 19.07 -21.21
CA ARG A 681 21.28 19.55 -22.19
C ARG A 681 22.55 20.08 -21.52
N ASN A 682 23.68 19.90 -22.18
CA ASN A 682 24.91 20.63 -21.90
C ASN A 682 25.48 21.17 -23.21
N HIS A 683 25.48 22.50 -23.39
CA HIS A 683 25.80 23.15 -24.66
C HIS A 683 25.00 22.58 -25.84
N HIS A 684 25.63 21.78 -26.69
CA HIS A 684 25.01 21.14 -27.84
C HIS A 684 24.63 19.67 -27.59
N ASP A 685 25.08 19.08 -26.49
CA ASP A 685 24.83 17.67 -26.18
C ASP A 685 23.55 17.50 -25.38
N TYR A 686 22.82 16.41 -25.64
CA TYR A 686 21.58 16.07 -24.94
C TYR A 686 21.71 14.72 -24.22
N ALA A 687 21.05 14.62 -23.06
CA ALA A 687 20.84 13.38 -22.33
C ALA A 687 19.35 13.27 -22.00
N ILE A 688 18.73 12.20 -22.50
CA ILE A 688 17.29 11.99 -22.47
C ILE A 688 17.03 10.66 -21.78
N ILE A 689 16.25 10.66 -20.70
CA ILE A 689 15.72 9.42 -20.12
C ILE A 689 14.27 9.26 -20.55
N VAL A 690 13.92 8.05 -20.98
CA VAL A 690 12.57 7.65 -21.37
C VAL A 690 12.20 6.41 -20.57
N TYR A 691 11.06 6.40 -19.90
CA TYR A 691 10.68 5.31 -18.99
C TYR A 691 9.18 5.08 -18.97
N SER A 692 8.78 3.84 -18.66
CA SER A 692 7.37 3.43 -18.63
C SER A 692 6.58 4.11 -17.51
N ASN A 693 5.30 4.40 -17.75
CA ASN A 693 4.42 4.95 -16.71
C ASN A 693 4.10 3.86 -15.65
N TYR A 694 4.25 4.19 -14.36
CA TYR A 694 3.99 3.26 -13.26
C TYR A 694 2.58 2.66 -13.31
N TYR A 695 1.55 3.50 -13.35
CA TYR A 695 0.15 3.08 -13.27
C TYR A 695 -0.25 2.22 -14.46
N GLU A 696 0.14 2.65 -15.66
CA GLU A 696 -0.12 1.93 -16.91
C GLU A 696 0.54 0.55 -16.91
N SER A 697 1.79 0.49 -16.43
CA SER A 697 2.54 -0.76 -16.31
C SER A 697 1.95 -1.66 -15.23
N TYR A 698 1.63 -1.11 -14.06
CA TYR A 698 1.06 -1.83 -12.93
C TYR A 698 -0.21 -2.56 -13.35
N ARG A 699 -1.17 -1.83 -13.92
CA ARG A 699 -2.48 -2.40 -14.26
C ARG A 699 -2.41 -3.51 -15.31
N ARG A 700 -1.43 -3.47 -16.21
CA ARG A 700 -1.32 -4.45 -17.32
C ARG A 700 -0.45 -5.65 -16.95
N VAL A 701 0.59 -5.45 -16.16
CA VAL A 701 1.54 -6.51 -15.81
C VAL A 701 1.17 -7.20 -14.49
N ASP A 702 0.37 -6.59 -13.62
CA ASP A 702 -0.24 -7.30 -12.46
C ASP A 702 -1.45 -8.16 -12.89
N ALA A 703 -2.12 -7.78 -14.00
CA ALA A 703 -3.27 -8.49 -14.58
C ALA A 703 -2.92 -9.86 -15.20
N LYS A 704 -1.73 -9.96 -15.79
CA LYS A 704 -1.20 -11.21 -16.34
C LYS A 704 -0.06 -11.65 -15.44
N ASP A 705 -0.18 -12.83 -14.86
CA ASP A 705 0.89 -13.56 -14.15
C ASP A 705 2.28 -13.09 -14.59
N ARG A 706 3.08 -12.57 -13.64
CA ARG A 706 4.14 -11.52 -13.71
C ARG A 706 5.14 -11.53 -14.89
N ASN A 707 5.10 -12.52 -15.78
CA ASN A 707 6.01 -12.83 -16.87
C ASN A 707 5.71 -12.16 -18.23
N SER A 708 4.70 -11.28 -18.35
CA SER A 708 4.21 -10.78 -19.66
C SER A 708 4.60 -9.35 -20.04
N GLY A 709 5.42 -8.66 -19.23
CA GLY A 709 5.75 -7.23 -19.45
C GLY A 709 6.34 -6.89 -20.83
N SER A 710 6.97 -7.86 -21.51
CA SER A 710 7.54 -7.67 -22.84
C SER A 710 6.54 -7.67 -24.00
N ASP A 711 5.31 -8.13 -23.77
CA ASP A 711 4.31 -8.30 -24.84
C ASP A 711 3.58 -6.99 -25.18
N TYR A 712 3.80 -5.97 -24.35
CA TYR A 712 3.15 -4.66 -24.45
C TYR A 712 4.17 -3.63 -24.91
N GLU A 713 3.92 -2.96 -26.03
CA GLU A 713 4.76 -1.87 -26.55
C GLU A 713 3.96 -0.58 -26.70
N ARG A 714 4.55 0.55 -26.29
CA ARG A 714 4.07 1.87 -26.65
C ARG A 714 4.93 2.47 -27.76
N LYS A 715 4.28 3.24 -28.64
CA LYS A 715 4.99 4.08 -29.59
C LYS A 715 5.53 5.32 -28.88
N VAL A 716 6.78 5.67 -29.13
CA VAL A 716 7.43 6.86 -28.60
C VAL A 716 7.84 7.74 -29.77
N ASN A 717 7.41 9.00 -29.77
CA ASN A 717 7.78 10.02 -30.75
C ASN A 717 8.42 11.21 -30.02
N PHE A 718 9.69 11.45 -30.31
CA PHE A 718 10.46 12.61 -29.85
C PHE A 718 10.77 13.55 -31.00
N LYS A 719 10.31 14.80 -30.88
CA LYS A 719 10.68 15.87 -31.79
C LYS A 719 11.50 16.92 -31.05
N ILE A 720 12.77 17.11 -31.41
CA ILE A 720 13.63 18.19 -30.88
C ILE A 720 13.82 19.24 -31.98
N GLU A 721 13.29 20.44 -31.75
CA GLU A 721 13.41 21.56 -32.68
C GLU A 721 14.78 22.23 -32.59
N SER A 722 15.16 23.03 -33.59
CA SER A 722 16.37 23.85 -33.62
C SER A 722 17.70 23.09 -33.37
N ILE A 723 17.77 21.81 -33.71
CA ILE A 723 18.99 21.00 -33.59
C ILE A 723 19.66 20.85 -34.96
N ASN A 724 20.95 21.22 -35.03
CA ASN A 724 21.69 21.30 -36.28
C ASN A 724 23.08 20.66 -36.19
N GLY A 725 23.48 20.02 -37.28
CA GLY A 725 24.79 19.42 -37.48
C GLY A 725 24.79 17.90 -37.29
N ARG A 726 26.00 17.34 -37.23
CA ARG A 726 26.21 15.89 -37.09
C ARG A 726 26.19 15.49 -35.61
N TYR A 727 25.46 14.43 -35.30
CA TYR A 727 25.36 13.87 -33.95
C TYR A 727 25.64 12.38 -33.93
N LYS A 728 26.31 11.92 -32.86
CA LYS A 728 26.29 10.52 -32.44
C LYS A 728 25.13 10.33 -31.47
N MET A 729 24.18 9.50 -31.85
CA MET A 729 23.13 9.03 -30.96
C MET A 729 23.53 7.68 -30.36
N THR A 730 23.55 7.60 -29.03
CA THR A 730 23.76 6.36 -28.28
C THR A 730 22.58 6.13 -27.35
N GLU A 731 21.82 5.06 -27.58
CA GLU A 731 20.73 4.63 -26.71
C GLU A 731 21.20 3.42 -25.90
N ARG A 732 21.11 3.49 -24.56
CA ARG A 732 21.24 2.34 -23.67
C ARG A 732 19.92 2.09 -22.98
N TYR A 733 19.45 0.85 -22.93
CA TYR A 733 18.15 0.54 -22.37
C TYR A 733 18.09 -0.79 -21.62
N LEU A 734 17.22 -0.83 -20.62
CA LEU A 734 16.79 -2.03 -19.91
C LEU A 734 15.31 -2.25 -20.18
N ASP A 735 14.96 -3.46 -20.61
CA ASP A 735 13.61 -3.95 -20.75
C ASP A 735 13.35 -5.08 -19.73
N TYR A 736 12.12 -5.60 -19.70
CA TYR A 736 11.78 -6.72 -18.82
C TYR A 736 12.71 -7.93 -19.00
N LYS A 737 13.16 -8.22 -20.23
CA LYS A 737 13.90 -9.45 -20.53
C LYS A 737 15.30 -9.42 -19.93
N ASN A 738 16.05 -8.33 -20.09
CA ASN A 738 17.39 -8.24 -19.50
C ASN A 738 17.35 -7.83 -18.02
N ALA A 739 16.39 -7.01 -17.57
CA ALA A 739 16.28 -6.67 -16.15
C ALA A 739 15.97 -7.88 -15.25
N TYR A 740 15.24 -8.89 -15.76
CA TYR A 740 14.83 -10.08 -15.02
C TYR A 740 15.59 -11.35 -15.39
N PHE A 741 16.58 -11.26 -16.28
CA PHE A 741 17.29 -12.43 -16.77
C PHE A 741 17.87 -13.28 -15.63
N CYS A 742 18.55 -12.64 -14.68
CA CYS A 742 19.14 -13.34 -13.53
C CYS A 742 18.07 -14.02 -12.67
N GLN A 743 16.93 -13.38 -12.42
CA GLN A 743 15.88 -13.93 -11.58
C GLN A 743 15.21 -15.13 -12.24
N ASN A 744 14.82 -14.99 -13.51
CA ASN A 744 14.23 -16.09 -14.27
C ASN A 744 15.19 -17.28 -14.36
N TRP A 745 16.48 -17.02 -14.54
CA TRP A 745 17.49 -18.07 -14.54
C TRP A 745 17.59 -18.81 -13.20
N ILE A 746 17.51 -18.09 -12.06
CA ILE A 746 17.48 -18.72 -10.73
C ILE A 746 16.23 -19.56 -10.55
N GLU A 747 15.07 -19.05 -10.96
CA GLU A 747 13.79 -19.76 -10.86
C GLU A 747 13.76 -21.02 -11.74
N ASP A 748 14.29 -20.93 -12.96
CA ASP A 748 14.35 -22.04 -13.91
C ASP A 748 15.35 -23.13 -13.50
N THR A 749 16.46 -22.74 -12.86
CA THR A 749 17.57 -23.67 -12.55
C THR A 749 17.62 -24.13 -11.09
N GLY A 750 17.06 -23.36 -10.16
CA GLY A 750 17.18 -23.57 -8.72
C GLY A 750 18.61 -23.36 -8.16
N ILE A 751 19.52 -22.75 -8.93
CA ILE A 751 20.92 -22.60 -8.54
C ILE A 751 21.06 -21.52 -7.47
N SER A 752 21.71 -21.88 -6.36
CA SER A 752 21.92 -21.00 -5.21
C SER A 752 23.31 -20.33 -5.15
N ASN A 753 24.24 -20.71 -6.02
CA ASN A 753 25.61 -20.16 -6.09
C ASN A 753 26.13 -20.24 -7.54
N LEU A 754 26.82 -19.19 -8.00
CA LEU A 754 27.35 -19.10 -9.37
C LEU A 754 28.87 -19.33 -9.41
N THR A 755 29.35 -20.07 -10.41
CA THR A 755 30.76 -20.01 -10.81
C THR A 755 31.10 -18.64 -11.40
N PRO A 756 32.39 -18.25 -11.48
CA PRO A 756 32.79 -17.02 -12.16
C PRO A 756 32.26 -16.93 -13.60
N GLU A 757 32.31 -18.03 -14.35
CA GLU A 757 31.85 -18.09 -15.74
C GLU A 757 30.33 -17.90 -15.87
N GLU A 758 29.56 -18.55 -14.98
CA GLU A 758 28.10 -18.39 -14.92
C GLU A 758 27.71 -16.96 -14.55
N ARG A 759 28.41 -16.37 -13.58
CA ARG A 759 28.19 -14.98 -13.19
C ARG A 759 28.46 -14.02 -14.34
N ASP A 760 29.56 -14.21 -15.06
CA ASP A 760 29.89 -13.37 -16.22
C ASP A 760 28.86 -13.52 -17.35
N TYR A 761 28.40 -14.74 -17.63
CA TYR A 761 27.33 -14.98 -18.58
C TYR A 761 26.04 -14.26 -18.18
N ILE A 762 25.58 -14.43 -16.94
CA ILE A 762 24.36 -13.79 -16.42
C ILE A 762 24.48 -12.27 -16.44
N ARG A 763 25.64 -11.71 -16.07
CA ARG A 763 25.92 -10.27 -16.16
C ARG A 763 25.82 -9.75 -17.58
N GLN A 764 26.39 -10.47 -18.56
CA GLN A 764 26.30 -10.08 -19.97
C GLN A 764 24.86 -10.04 -20.47
N GLN A 765 24.01 -10.97 -20.04
CA GLN A 765 22.59 -10.98 -20.40
C GLN A 765 21.76 -9.93 -19.65
N SER A 766 22.18 -9.55 -18.44
CA SER A 766 21.46 -8.59 -17.58
C SER A 766 21.86 -7.13 -17.85
N ASN A 767 22.95 -6.90 -18.58
CA ASN A 767 23.42 -5.56 -18.93
C ASN A 767 22.43 -4.77 -19.82
N PRO A 768 22.41 -3.43 -19.71
CA PRO A 768 21.68 -2.58 -20.64
C PRO A 768 22.11 -2.82 -22.07
N ARG A 769 21.15 -3.04 -22.96
CA ARG A 769 21.38 -3.15 -24.40
C ARG A 769 21.73 -1.79 -24.97
N MET A 770 22.54 -1.77 -26.03
CA MET A 770 23.01 -0.53 -26.64
C MET A 770 22.70 -0.47 -28.14
N LYS A 771 22.26 0.70 -28.62
CA LYS A 771 22.11 1.04 -30.04
C LYS A 771 22.90 2.32 -30.31
N VAL A 772 23.60 2.38 -31.44
CA VAL A 772 24.39 3.55 -31.86
C VAL A 772 24.03 3.92 -33.29
N LYS A 773 23.82 5.22 -33.54
CA LYS A 773 23.55 5.77 -34.87
C LYS A 773 24.26 7.12 -35.05
N TYR A 774 24.59 7.46 -36.28
CA TYR A 774 25.01 8.81 -36.66
C TYR A 774 23.85 9.50 -37.34
N LEU A 775 23.60 10.76 -36.97
CA LEU A 775 22.50 11.57 -37.46
C LEU A 775 23.06 12.84 -38.07
N GLU A 776 22.57 13.22 -39.25
CA GLU A 776 22.75 14.55 -39.82
C GLU A 776 21.42 15.28 -39.65
N LEU A 777 21.44 16.37 -38.87
CA LEU A 777 20.23 17.08 -38.48
C LEU A 777 20.26 18.49 -39.06
N ASP A 778 19.15 18.87 -39.70
CA ASP A 778 18.91 20.19 -40.29
C ASP A 778 17.58 20.72 -39.75
N GLY A 779 17.67 21.58 -38.74
CA GLY A 779 16.54 22.21 -38.07
C GLY A 779 15.82 21.35 -37.03
N GLU A 780 15.70 20.03 -37.20
CA GLU A 780 14.97 19.18 -36.26
C GLU A 780 15.46 17.73 -36.18
N LEU A 781 15.22 17.09 -35.03
CA LEU A 781 15.25 15.63 -34.85
C LEU A 781 13.82 15.14 -34.71
N ASP A 782 13.36 14.26 -35.59
CA ASP A 782 12.14 13.46 -35.41
C ASP A 782 12.56 12.00 -35.20
N TYR A 783 12.38 11.50 -33.99
CA TYR A 783 12.79 10.16 -33.59
C TYR A 783 11.61 9.37 -33.05
N THR A 784 11.23 8.33 -33.80
CA THR A 784 10.16 7.42 -33.44
C THR A 784 10.69 6.01 -33.19
N PHE A 785 10.28 5.38 -32.07
CA PHE A 785 10.61 3.99 -31.75
C PHE A 785 9.51 3.32 -30.91
N ASN A 786 9.51 1.98 -30.87
CA ASN A 786 8.66 1.24 -29.95
C ASN A 786 9.42 0.96 -28.65
N GLN A 787 8.74 1.15 -27.53
CA GLN A 787 9.25 0.91 -26.20
C GLN A 787 8.37 -0.12 -25.49
N SER A 788 8.93 -1.25 -25.09
CA SER A 788 8.22 -2.23 -24.25
C SER A 788 7.83 -1.63 -22.89
N LEU A 789 6.75 -2.11 -22.27
CA LEU A 789 6.45 -1.75 -20.88
C LEU A 789 7.56 -2.24 -19.94
N LEU A 790 7.66 -1.59 -18.77
CA LEU A 790 8.76 -1.76 -17.81
C LEU A 790 10.15 -1.40 -18.33
N ASN A 791 10.24 -0.74 -19.48
CA ASN A 791 11.50 -0.28 -20.04
C ASN A 791 11.94 1.07 -19.45
N ILE A 792 13.27 1.23 -19.34
CA ILE A 792 13.96 2.51 -19.18
C ILE A 792 15.10 2.62 -20.22
N SER A 793 15.17 3.75 -20.92
CA SER A 793 16.21 4.10 -21.89
C SER A 793 16.91 5.39 -21.50
N LEU A 794 18.23 5.44 -21.63
CA LEU A 794 19.05 6.65 -21.69
C LEU A 794 19.55 6.85 -23.13
N ILE A 795 19.10 7.93 -23.77
CA ILE A 795 19.54 8.37 -25.10
C ILE A 795 20.48 9.55 -24.92
N LYS A 796 21.70 9.43 -25.45
CA LYS A 796 22.70 10.50 -25.53
C LYS A 796 22.83 10.96 -26.97
N LEU A 797 22.71 12.27 -27.18
CA LEU A 797 23.05 12.93 -28.45
C LEU A 797 24.30 13.76 -28.22
N ASN A 798 25.43 13.33 -28.78
CA ASN A 798 26.67 14.06 -28.72
C ASN A 798 26.98 14.68 -30.07
N LYS A 799 27.20 16.00 -30.12
CA LYS A 799 27.58 16.68 -31.36
C LYS A 799 29.00 16.27 -31.76
N ILE A 800 29.20 16.02 -33.04
CA ILE A 800 30.49 15.60 -33.63
C ILE A 800 31.15 16.75 -34.37
#